data_AF-A0A930XRI0-F1
#
_entry.id   AF-A0A930XRI0-F1
#
_cell.length_a   1.000
_cell.length_b   1.000
_cell.length_c   1.000
_cell.angle_alpha   90.00
_cell.angle_beta   90.00
_cell.angle_gamma   90.00
#
_symmetry.space_group_name_H-M   'P 1'
#
loop_
_entity.id
_entity.type
_entity.pdbx_description
1 polymer ?
#
loop_
_entity_poly.entity_id
_entity_poly.type
_entity_poly.pdbx_seq_one_letter_code
_entity_poly.pdbx_strand_id
1 'polypeptide(L)'
;HYAQVQFGWLFAGLCGRILFFNADRAFLAAWLLFTIGAAVLTGYLYGGKSWCQYLCPMAPVQQIYSEPGGLLGSPAHTSDQLITQSMCRVTLPEGQEQSACVACQNPCIDIDAERAYWEGLPQPEAAGLRYGYVGLVLGYFLYYYLYAGNWTYYFSGYWARDPDQLATLLSPGLYLGGYSVPIPKLVAVPLTLGGFTWAARAAGRWIERQACQIWEPHCPSQVIRHRLFTVSTFAIFNIFFIFGGRPLVQLWPLWVQYIYDLGLVLLSTLWLAKTWGRTPERYAREGLANRFRRQLTKLGLTIGQYLEGRTLADLNTDEVYVLAKVLPGFTREKRLLAYKGVLQEALAEGYVNYASSLQVLQQLRQELGITEDDHREVLDTLGVEDPELLNPDRQRTQENLVRLNGYRQSLERLMRLQQQQPGTDLAPILEPSSDALRHLRRQYGITVQEEQWILGNLAPETCQVRRGEYLLTQLPRWIAIDRALHQPALRTFEAPLTLLREAVHHKKELMVRALLDILVGLGEDPAGRPLATALSQCCPAELPLLLETEDWANRLADPIYACLTQLEKPPAPCALDATPDQVTPHLLTLVTDRNPLVQAAGLYVLAHLDPDLGRDTAAEVSQQNPHPLVADTAGRIQAGEPGPMPLSDFPILEKVVYLANADFFQRMHNETLLALAERAEIRTYANGDAVTEPGDTCRELLLLVAGAAEVQAMTATGDRVRTALHPGQTLDELEVLAHSESQNRIVVTAPDTRILAVPVAAFDDLLAQDPDFARRVLALESRQLQRFIHSFQGATV
;
A
#
# COMPACT_ATOMS: atom_id res chain seq x y z
N HIS A 1 -11.23 21.63 9.06
CA HIS A 1 -11.95 22.93 8.90
C HIS A 1 -13.47 22.79 8.74
N TYR A 2 -13.99 21.96 7.84
CA TYR A 2 -15.45 21.81 7.63
C TYR A 2 -16.19 21.20 8.84
N ALA A 3 -15.57 20.28 9.58
CA ALA A 3 -16.16 19.71 10.79
C ALA A 3 -16.49 20.76 11.86
N GLN A 4 -15.69 21.83 11.93
CA GLN A 4 -15.94 22.97 12.83
C GLN A 4 -17.11 23.83 12.35
N VAL A 5 -17.27 24.01 11.03
CA VAL A 5 -18.42 24.71 10.43
C VAL A 5 -19.70 23.95 10.71
N GLN A 6 -19.72 22.64 10.46
CA GLN A 6 -20.87 21.78 10.73
C GLN A 6 -21.25 21.78 12.21
N PHE A 7 -20.26 21.62 13.11
CA PHE A 7 -20.49 21.65 14.55
C PHE A 7 -20.95 23.03 15.03
N GLY A 8 -20.39 24.11 14.48
CA GLY A 8 -20.81 25.48 14.77
C GLY A 8 -22.25 25.77 14.30
N TRP A 9 -22.64 25.25 13.14
CA TRP A 9 -24.02 25.35 12.66
C TRP A 9 -24.97 24.53 13.53
N LEU A 10 -24.60 23.30 13.91
CA LEU A 10 -25.36 22.49 14.87
C LEU A 10 -25.57 23.25 16.18
N PHE A 11 -24.49 23.83 16.72
CA PHE A 11 -24.51 24.63 17.94
C PHE A 11 -25.46 25.83 17.82
N ALA A 12 -25.36 26.61 16.73
CA ALA A 12 -26.23 27.75 16.48
C ALA A 12 -27.70 27.32 16.33
N GLY A 13 -27.96 26.20 15.67
CA GLY A 13 -29.29 25.62 15.54
C GLY A 13 -29.90 25.22 16.89
N LEU A 14 -29.11 24.63 17.80
CA LEU A 14 -29.57 24.28 19.14
C LEU A 14 -29.82 25.51 20.03
N CYS A 15 -28.95 26.53 19.95
CA CYS A 15 -29.19 27.80 20.63
C CYS A 15 -30.48 28.46 20.08
N GLY A 16 -30.63 28.49 18.76
CA GLY A 16 -31.82 29.02 18.10
C GLY A 16 -33.09 28.25 18.47
N ARG A 17 -33.01 26.94 18.69
CA ARG A 17 -34.14 26.13 19.16
C ARG A 17 -34.61 26.55 20.55
N ILE A 18 -33.68 26.80 21.47
CA ILE A 18 -33.98 27.22 22.84
C ILE A 18 -34.44 28.69 22.91
N LEU A 19 -34.06 29.53 21.95
CA LEU A 19 -34.35 30.97 21.98
C LEU A 19 -35.53 31.38 21.10
N PHE A 20 -35.62 30.84 19.89
CA PHE A 20 -36.50 31.37 18.84
C PHE A 20 -37.43 30.32 18.23
N PHE A 21 -36.91 29.16 17.81
CA PHE A 21 -37.64 28.26 16.90
C PHE A 21 -38.85 27.57 17.54
N ASN A 22 -38.78 27.27 18.84
CA ASN A 22 -39.93 26.70 19.56
C ASN A 22 -41.01 27.74 19.89
N ALA A 23 -40.64 29.04 19.94
CA ALA A 23 -41.54 30.13 20.31
C ALA A 23 -42.45 30.53 19.15
N ASP A 24 -41.89 30.60 17.94
CA ASP A 24 -42.53 31.22 16.79
C ASP A 24 -42.32 30.42 15.50
N ARG A 25 -43.44 30.13 14.84
CA ARG A 25 -43.51 29.34 13.60
C ARG A 25 -42.83 30.03 12.41
N ALA A 26 -42.81 31.36 12.35
CA ALA A 26 -42.18 32.11 11.27
C ALA A 26 -40.66 32.04 11.37
N PHE A 27 -40.09 32.11 12.58
CA PHE A 27 -38.65 31.88 12.79
C PHE A 27 -38.22 30.47 12.38
N LEU A 28 -39.00 29.45 12.77
CA LEU A 28 -38.75 28.08 12.35
C LEU A 28 -38.85 27.94 10.81
N ALA A 29 -39.89 28.50 10.20
CA ALA A 29 -40.06 28.47 8.75
C ALA A 29 -38.90 29.17 8.01
N ALA A 30 -38.49 30.35 8.47
CA ALA A 30 -37.37 31.09 7.90
C ALA A 30 -36.06 30.30 7.99
N TRP A 31 -35.78 29.68 9.14
CA TRP A 31 -34.60 28.83 9.34
C TRP A 31 -34.59 27.61 8.41
N LEU A 32 -35.73 26.92 8.28
CA LEU A 32 -35.85 25.76 7.39
C LEU A 32 -35.72 26.16 5.92
N LEU A 33 -36.38 27.23 5.48
CA LEU A 33 -36.28 27.74 4.10
C LEU A 33 -34.86 28.19 3.77
N PHE A 34 -34.19 28.87 4.69
CA PHE A 34 -32.77 29.22 4.54
C PHE A 34 -31.89 27.98 4.39
N THR A 35 -32.09 26.97 5.25
CA THR A 35 -31.33 25.72 5.21
C THR A 35 -31.57 24.96 3.90
N ILE A 36 -32.81 24.88 3.44
CA ILE A 36 -33.17 24.27 2.15
C ILE A 36 -32.55 25.04 0.99
N GLY A 37 -32.66 26.37 0.99
CA GLY A 37 -32.05 27.22 -0.04
C GLY A 37 -30.53 27.07 -0.11
N ALA A 38 -29.86 27.02 1.04
CA ALA A 38 -28.42 26.78 1.14
C ALA A 38 -28.03 25.37 0.65
N ALA A 39 -28.83 24.35 0.98
CA ALA A 39 -28.62 22.98 0.51
C ALA A 39 -28.77 22.87 -1.02
N VAL A 40 -29.82 23.47 -1.59
CA VAL A 40 -30.06 23.51 -3.04
C VAL A 40 -28.93 24.26 -3.76
N LEU A 41 -28.53 25.43 -3.24
CA LEU A 41 -27.43 26.21 -3.80
C LEU A 41 -26.11 25.44 -3.78
N THR A 42 -25.80 24.77 -2.68
CA THR A 42 -24.59 23.94 -2.56
C THR A 42 -24.63 22.77 -3.53
N GLY A 43 -25.78 22.09 -3.64
CA GLY A 43 -25.97 20.99 -4.59
C GLY A 43 -25.80 21.43 -6.04
N TYR A 44 -26.28 22.62 -6.40
CA TYR A 44 -26.12 23.20 -7.73
C TYR A 44 -24.67 23.56 -8.05
N LEU A 45 -23.94 24.15 -7.09
CA LEU A 45 -22.57 24.63 -7.31
C LEU A 45 -21.52 23.52 -7.30
N TYR A 46 -21.66 22.52 -6.43
CA TYR A 46 -20.62 21.53 -6.16
C TYR A 46 -21.01 20.09 -6.53
N GLY A 47 -22.30 19.82 -6.77
CA GLY A 47 -22.78 18.47 -7.09
C GLY A 47 -22.63 17.47 -5.93
N GLY A 48 -23.03 16.22 -6.20
CA GLY A 48 -22.94 15.11 -5.24
C GLY A 48 -23.66 15.36 -3.91
N LYS A 49 -23.12 14.77 -2.84
CA LYS A 49 -23.58 14.97 -1.46
C LYS A 49 -22.75 16.02 -0.71
N SER A 50 -22.25 17.03 -1.41
CA SER A 50 -21.35 18.05 -0.84
C SER A 50 -21.98 18.80 0.33
N TRP A 51 -23.29 19.10 0.27
CA TRP A 51 -24.01 19.66 1.43
C TRP A 51 -23.91 18.75 2.66
N CYS A 52 -24.23 17.46 2.51
CA CYS A 52 -24.20 16.50 3.61
C CYS A 52 -22.81 16.38 4.23
N GLN A 53 -21.77 16.33 3.41
CA GLN A 53 -20.41 16.08 3.88
C GLN A 53 -19.67 17.30 4.42
N TYR A 54 -20.01 18.51 3.98
CA TYR A 54 -19.23 19.72 4.34
C TYR A 54 -20.00 20.78 5.14
N LEU A 55 -21.33 20.83 5.03
CA LEU A 55 -22.12 21.94 5.59
C LEU A 55 -23.23 21.49 6.53
N CYS A 56 -23.80 20.30 6.30
CA CYS A 56 -24.97 19.82 7.02
C CYS A 56 -24.72 19.78 8.55
N PRO A 57 -25.54 20.48 9.35
CA PRO A 57 -25.38 20.48 10.80
C PRO A 57 -25.65 19.11 11.45
N MET A 58 -26.28 18.18 10.74
CA MET A 58 -26.50 16.81 11.23
C MET A 58 -25.33 15.86 10.95
N ALA A 59 -24.36 16.23 10.11
CA ALA A 59 -23.22 15.37 9.80
C ALA A 59 -22.40 14.98 11.05
N PRO A 60 -22.12 15.88 12.02
CA PRO A 60 -21.52 15.51 13.30
C PRO A 60 -22.29 14.43 14.06
N VAL A 61 -23.62 14.50 14.03
CA VAL A 61 -24.49 13.54 14.72
C VAL A 61 -24.44 12.19 14.02
N GLN A 62 -24.45 12.20 12.68
CA GLN A 62 -24.28 11.00 11.87
C GLN A 62 -22.93 10.32 12.15
N GLN A 63 -21.83 11.07 12.17
CA GLN A 63 -20.51 10.51 12.48
C GLN A 63 -20.48 9.85 13.87
N ILE A 64 -21.13 10.46 14.87
CA ILE A 64 -21.13 9.94 16.24
C ILE A 64 -21.96 8.67 16.40
N TYR A 65 -23.11 8.57 15.72
CA TYR A 65 -24.04 7.45 15.88
C TYR A 65 -23.94 6.37 14.80
N SER A 66 -23.29 6.64 13.67
CA SER A 66 -23.16 5.69 12.55
C SER A 66 -21.77 5.08 12.43
N GLU A 67 -20.73 5.69 13.00
CA GLU A 67 -19.36 5.16 12.96
C GLU A 67 -18.99 4.34 14.22
N PRO A 68 -18.12 3.32 14.12
CA PRO A 68 -17.54 2.76 12.90
C PRO A 68 -18.53 1.95 12.05
N GLY A 69 -19.68 1.59 12.61
CA GLY A 69 -20.77 0.93 11.88
C GLY A 69 -22.02 0.77 12.72
N GLY A 70 -23.18 0.70 12.05
CA GLY A 70 -24.47 0.45 12.71
C GLY A 70 -24.62 -1.00 13.20
N LEU A 71 -25.57 -1.23 14.11
CA LEU A 71 -25.85 -2.58 14.63
C LEU A 71 -26.26 -3.56 13.52
N LEU A 72 -27.15 -3.11 12.62
CA LEU A 72 -27.68 -3.87 11.47
C LEU A 72 -27.01 -3.49 10.13
N GLY A 73 -25.94 -2.69 10.16
CA GLY A 73 -25.22 -2.29 8.95
C GLY A 73 -24.38 -3.44 8.38
N SER A 74 -24.44 -3.62 7.06
CA SER A 74 -23.54 -4.51 6.32
C SER A 74 -22.14 -3.88 6.21
N PRO A 75 -21.05 -4.63 6.41
CA PRO A 75 -19.71 -4.08 6.25
C PRO A 75 -19.42 -3.81 4.77
N ALA A 76 -18.99 -2.59 4.45
CA ALA A 76 -18.69 -2.17 3.09
C ALA A 76 -17.47 -2.92 2.52
N HIS A 77 -16.40 -3.03 3.30
CA HIS A 77 -15.13 -3.65 2.92
C HIS A 77 -15.21 -5.16 2.69
N THR A 78 -16.26 -5.82 3.19
CA THR A 78 -16.49 -7.26 2.96
C THR A 78 -17.61 -7.56 1.96
N SER A 79 -18.28 -6.53 1.43
CA SER A 79 -19.40 -6.71 0.51
C SER A 79 -18.88 -7.02 -0.90
N ASP A 80 -19.54 -7.96 -1.59
CA ASP A 80 -19.34 -8.17 -3.02
C ASP A 80 -20.13 -7.15 -3.87
N GLN A 81 -21.04 -6.38 -3.25
CA GLN A 81 -21.78 -5.33 -3.94
C GLN A 81 -20.91 -4.08 -4.12
N LEU A 82 -20.83 -3.60 -5.36
CA LEU A 82 -20.08 -2.40 -5.74
C LEU A 82 -20.71 -1.09 -5.21
N ILE A 83 -22.01 -1.11 -4.90
CA ILE A 83 -22.76 0.06 -4.40
C ILE A 83 -23.25 -0.29 -3.00
N THR A 84 -22.75 0.42 -1.99
CA THR A 84 -23.19 0.25 -0.61
C THR A 84 -24.48 1.03 -0.34
N GLN A 85 -25.16 0.72 0.78
CA GLN A 85 -26.51 1.20 1.07
C GLN A 85 -26.68 2.74 1.04
N SER A 86 -25.64 3.46 1.44
CA SER A 86 -25.61 4.93 1.56
C SER A 86 -24.97 5.65 0.38
N MET A 87 -24.38 4.92 -0.58
CA MET A 87 -23.69 5.54 -1.71
C MET A 87 -24.62 6.36 -2.60
N CYS A 88 -24.05 7.38 -3.26
CA CYS A 88 -24.75 8.12 -4.31
C CYS A 88 -25.05 7.17 -5.48
N ARG A 89 -26.33 6.96 -5.81
CA ARG A 89 -26.77 6.04 -6.86
C ARG A 89 -27.97 6.58 -7.64
N VAL A 90 -28.14 6.07 -8.85
CA VAL A 90 -29.32 6.29 -9.71
C VAL A 90 -29.91 4.92 -10.03
N THR A 91 -31.24 4.83 -9.97
CA THR A 91 -31.99 3.64 -10.39
C THR A 91 -32.31 3.74 -11.88
N LEU A 92 -31.87 2.75 -12.63
CA LEU A 92 -32.15 2.63 -14.06
C LEU A 92 -33.62 2.22 -14.30
N PRO A 93 -34.20 2.49 -15.49
CA PRO A 93 -35.56 2.05 -15.84
C PRO A 93 -35.77 0.54 -15.73
N GLU A 94 -34.69 -0.24 -15.89
CA GLU A 94 -34.64 -1.70 -15.75
C GLU A 94 -34.60 -2.17 -14.28
N GLY A 95 -34.64 -1.25 -13.31
CA GLY A 95 -34.58 -1.55 -11.88
C GLY A 95 -33.17 -1.80 -11.33
N GLN A 96 -32.14 -1.75 -12.18
CA GLN A 96 -30.74 -1.90 -11.75
C GLN A 96 -30.20 -0.59 -11.16
N GLU A 97 -29.37 -0.71 -10.11
CA GLU A 97 -28.71 0.45 -9.50
C GLU A 97 -27.36 0.74 -10.15
N GLN A 98 -27.06 2.02 -10.34
CA GLN A 98 -25.79 2.49 -10.87
C GLN A 98 -25.18 3.55 -9.94
N SER A 99 -23.87 3.52 -9.75
CA SER A 99 -23.16 4.54 -8.98
C SER A 99 -23.28 5.91 -9.65
N ALA A 100 -23.65 6.92 -8.87
CA ALA A 100 -23.64 8.34 -9.24
C ALA A 100 -22.67 9.13 -8.34
N CYS A 101 -21.67 8.44 -7.79
CA CYS A 101 -20.67 9.06 -6.95
C CYS A 101 -19.76 9.99 -7.76
N VAL A 102 -19.53 11.19 -7.22
CA VAL A 102 -18.62 12.20 -7.80
C VAL A 102 -17.32 12.35 -7.01
N ALA A 103 -17.02 11.42 -6.09
CA ALA A 103 -15.87 11.47 -5.18
C ALA A 103 -15.75 12.81 -4.41
N CYS A 104 -16.85 13.32 -3.87
CA CYS A 104 -16.89 14.65 -3.25
C CYS A 104 -16.01 14.78 -1.99
N GLN A 105 -15.71 13.70 -1.30
CA GLN A 105 -14.90 13.65 -0.07
C GLN A 105 -14.12 12.33 -0.05
N ASN A 106 -12.87 12.34 0.44
CA ASN A 106 -12.05 11.15 0.70
C ASN A 106 -11.43 11.26 2.11
N PRO A 107 -11.64 10.28 3.00
CA PRO A 107 -12.54 9.14 2.86
C PRO A 107 -14.03 9.56 2.98
N CYS A 108 -14.93 8.81 2.33
CA CYS A 108 -16.38 9.07 2.38
C CYS A 108 -17.12 8.05 3.27
N ILE A 109 -17.81 8.53 4.31
CA ILE A 109 -18.63 7.70 5.21
C ILE A 109 -19.72 6.90 4.47
N ASP A 110 -20.23 7.45 3.37
CA ASP A 110 -21.30 6.80 2.60
C ASP A 110 -20.79 5.64 1.76
N ILE A 111 -19.48 5.58 1.43
CA ILE A 111 -18.83 4.47 0.73
C ILE A 111 -18.42 3.41 1.75
N ASP A 112 -17.60 3.79 2.73
CA ASP A 112 -17.14 2.92 3.81
C ASP A 112 -17.00 3.72 5.11
N ALA A 113 -18.00 3.59 5.98
CA ALA A 113 -18.04 4.27 7.27
C ALA A 113 -16.94 3.81 8.24
N GLU A 114 -16.51 2.55 8.16
CA GLU A 114 -15.49 2.01 9.04
C GLU A 114 -14.10 2.52 8.60
N ARG A 115 -13.84 2.60 7.28
CA ARG A 115 -12.65 3.26 6.73
C ARG A 115 -12.57 4.72 7.13
N ALA A 116 -13.65 5.47 6.91
CA ALA A 116 -13.72 6.89 7.24
C ALA A 116 -13.48 7.13 8.74
N TYR A 117 -14.00 6.24 9.59
CA TYR A 117 -13.73 6.26 11.02
C TYR A 117 -12.26 6.06 11.36
N TRP A 118 -11.62 5.00 10.84
CA TRP A 118 -10.24 4.65 11.18
C TRP A 118 -9.23 5.68 10.65
N GLU A 119 -9.41 6.17 9.42
CA GLU A 119 -8.55 7.23 8.85
C GLU A 119 -8.77 8.59 9.53
N GLY A 120 -10.00 8.88 9.97
CA GLY A 120 -10.33 10.09 10.73
C GLY A 120 -9.90 10.03 12.20
N LEU A 121 -9.70 8.82 12.75
CA LEU A 121 -9.46 8.61 14.17
C LEU A 121 -8.24 9.36 14.70
N PRO A 122 -7.06 9.40 14.03
CA PRO A 122 -5.88 10.09 14.55
C PRO A 122 -6.07 11.61 14.62
N GLN A 123 -6.95 12.19 13.78
CA GLN A 123 -7.07 13.64 13.60
C GLN A 123 -7.59 14.33 14.87
N PRO A 124 -7.04 15.49 15.28
CA PRO A 124 -7.47 16.19 16.49
C PRO A 124 -8.89 16.74 16.40
N GLU A 125 -9.41 16.94 15.18
CA GLU A 125 -10.79 17.37 14.92
C GLU A 125 -11.80 16.32 15.40
N ALA A 126 -11.52 15.02 15.23
CA ALA A 126 -12.41 13.94 15.66
C ALA A 126 -12.60 13.89 17.18
N ALA A 127 -11.54 14.08 17.97
CA ALA A 127 -11.64 14.19 19.42
C ALA A 127 -12.42 15.45 19.83
N GLY A 128 -12.17 16.56 19.16
CA GLY A 128 -12.89 17.81 19.40
C GLY A 128 -14.40 17.67 19.15
N LEU A 129 -14.77 16.96 18.10
CA LEU A 129 -16.16 16.70 17.72
C LEU A 129 -16.87 15.79 18.73
N ARG A 130 -16.31 14.60 19.00
CA ARG A 130 -16.96 13.58 19.83
C ARG A 130 -17.10 14.02 21.29
N TYR A 131 -16.03 14.52 21.91
CA TYR A 131 -16.11 15.04 23.28
C TYR A 131 -16.91 16.36 23.34
N GLY A 132 -16.85 17.19 22.31
CA GLY A 132 -17.65 18.41 22.22
C GLY A 132 -19.14 18.12 22.17
N TYR A 133 -19.55 17.12 21.41
CA TYR A 133 -20.94 16.70 21.32
C TYR A 133 -21.48 16.15 22.65
N VAL A 134 -20.66 15.43 23.43
CA VAL A 134 -21.03 15.02 24.80
C VAL A 134 -21.42 16.24 25.64
N GLY A 135 -20.56 17.26 25.65
CA GLY A 135 -20.85 18.50 26.38
C GLY A 135 -22.06 19.25 25.81
N LEU A 136 -22.22 19.28 24.49
CA LEU A 136 -23.33 19.94 23.82
C LEU A 136 -24.68 19.34 24.23
N VAL A 137 -24.78 18.00 24.23
CA VAL A 137 -26.00 17.28 24.62
C VAL A 137 -26.29 17.46 26.12
N LEU A 138 -25.28 17.34 26.98
CA LEU A 138 -25.43 17.58 28.42
C LEU A 138 -25.89 19.02 28.69
N GLY A 139 -25.23 20.00 28.08
CA GLY A 139 -25.56 21.42 28.21
C GLY A 139 -26.96 21.73 27.71
N TYR A 140 -27.39 21.13 26.61
CA TYR A 140 -28.74 21.30 26.06
C TYR A 140 -29.83 20.86 27.06
N PHE A 141 -29.74 19.65 27.62
CA PHE A 141 -30.76 19.18 28.56
C PHE A 141 -30.66 19.84 29.93
N LEU A 142 -29.45 20.05 30.43
CA LEU A 142 -29.24 20.65 31.75
C LEU A 142 -29.60 22.14 31.76
N TYR A 143 -29.53 22.84 30.62
CA TYR A 143 -29.97 24.23 30.53
C TYR A 143 -31.42 24.42 31.00
N TYR A 144 -32.33 23.50 30.70
CA TYR A 144 -33.72 23.61 31.16
C TYR A 144 -33.85 23.56 32.69
N TYR A 145 -33.02 22.75 33.35
CA TYR A 145 -32.92 22.75 34.81
C TYR A 145 -32.28 24.04 35.32
N LEU A 146 -31.19 24.51 34.68
CA LEU A 146 -30.52 25.76 35.05
C LEU A 146 -31.40 26.99 34.83
N TYR A 147 -32.37 26.93 33.91
CA TYR A 147 -33.32 28.01 33.67
C TYR A 147 -34.44 28.03 34.72
N ALA A 148 -35.02 26.87 35.05
CA ALA A 148 -36.20 26.79 35.92
C ALA A 148 -35.91 26.43 37.39
N GLY A 149 -34.69 26.00 37.70
CA GLY A 149 -34.29 25.49 39.03
C GLY A 149 -34.82 24.10 39.37
N ASN A 150 -35.55 23.44 38.48
CA ASN A 150 -36.14 22.13 38.70
C ASN A 150 -36.42 21.40 37.37
N TRP A 151 -36.67 20.09 37.43
CA TRP A 151 -36.95 19.27 36.25
C TRP A 151 -38.41 19.29 35.77
N THR A 152 -39.34 19.83 36.57
CA THR A 152 -40.77 19.86 36.20
C THR A 152 -41.01 20.69 34.95
N TYR A 153 -40.24 21.78 34.78
CA TYR A 153 -40.29 22.60 33.57
C TYR A 153 -39.93 21.79 32.31
N TYR A 154 -38.88 20.98 32.36
CA TYR A 154 -38.48 20.16 31.22
C TYR A 154 -39.48 19.03 30.94
N PHE A 155 -39.85 18.25 31.96
CA PHE A 155 -40.73 17.09 31.80
C PHE A 155 -42.18 17.46 31.48
N SER A 156 -42.64 18.65 31.87
CA SER A 156 -43.97 19.13 31.47
C SER A 156 -44.10 19.41 29.96
N GLY A 157 -42.98 19.57 29.24
CA GLY A 157 -42.98 19.89 27.82
C GLY A 157 -43.37 21.33 27.50
N TYR A 158 -43.59 22.20 28.50
CA TYR A 158 -44.02 23.59 28.30
C TYR A 158 -43.07 24.37 27.37
N TRP A 159 -41.77 24.13 27.49
CA TRP A 159 -40.72 24.72 26.66
C TRP A 159 -40.85 24.45 25.15
N ALA A 160 -41.67 23.48 24.75
CA ALA A 160 -41.92 23.18 23.33
C ALA A 160 -42.88 24.19 22.67
N ARG A 161 -43.68 24.90 23.46
CA ARG A 161 -44.61 25.94 22.97
C ARG A 161 -44.86 26.98 24.06
N ASP A 162 -43.84 27.78 24.34
CA ASP A 162 -43.92 28.92 25.25
C ASP A 162 -44.22 30.21 24.45
N PRO A 163 -45.45 30.78 24.56
CA PRO A 163 -45.83 31.95 23.77
C PRO A 163 -45.07 33.23 24.17
N ASP A 164 -44.55 33.32 25.40
CA ASP A 164 -43.85 34.50 25.93
C ASP A 164 -42.32 34.39 25.80
N GLN A 165 -41.84 33.33 25.15
CA GLN A 165 -40.41 33.02 25.01
C GLN A 165 -39.62 34.13 24.30
N LEU A 166 -40.23 34.83 23.33
CA LEU A 166 -39.59 35.96 22.64
C LEU A 166 -39.53 37.22 23.52
N ALA A 167 -40.58 37.46 24.32
CA ALA A 167 -40.62 38.59 25.24
C ALA A 167 -39.59 38.44 26.39
N THR A 168 -39.24 37.20 26.74
CA THR A 168 -38.31 36.86 27.83
C THR A 168 -36.85 36.71 27.39
N LEU A 169 -36.48 37.09 26.16
CA LEU A 169 -35.09 36.96 25.69
C LEU A 169 -34.07 37.77 26.51
N LEU A 170 -34.48 38.92 27.02
CA LEU A 170 -33.65 39.81 27.84
C LEU A 170 -33.83 39.58 29.35
N SER A 171 -34.75 38.72 29.77
CA SER A 171 -34.94 38.40 31.17
C SER A 171 -33.82 37.46 31.68
N PRO A 172 -33.64 37.34 33.01
CA PRO A 172 -32.69 36.40 33.60
C PRO A 172 -32.88 34.97 33.07
N GLY A 173 -31.82 34.41 32.49
CA GLY A 173 -31.83 33.08 31.85
C GLY A 173 -31.26 31.96 32.71
N LEU A 174 -30.79 32.25 33.92
CA LEU A 174 -30.19 31.29 34.84
C LEU A 174 -30.76 31.42 36.25
N TYR A 175 -30.98 30.28 36.89
CA TYR A 175 -31.47 30.12 38.24
C TYR A 175 -30.54 29.17 39.00
N LEU A 176 -29.80 29.70 39.97
CA LEU A 176 -28.78 28.97 40.72
C LEU A 176 -29.00 29.21 42.22
N GLY A 177 -29.06 28.13 43.00
CA GLY A 177 -29.09 28.21 44.46
C GLY A 177 -30.27 29.00 45.04
N GLY A 178 -31.42 29.03 44.37
CA GLY A 178 -32.60 29.78 44.80
C GLY A 178 -32.72 31.19 44.22
N TYR A 179 -31.70 31.68 43.49
CA TYR A 179 -31.64 33.05 42.98
C TYR A 179 -31.55 33.10 41.44
N SER A 180 -32.23 34.07 40.84
CA SER A 180 -32.09 34.38 39.41
C SER A 180 -30.81 35.19 39.17
N VAL A 181 -29.93 34.67 38.32
CA VAL A 181 -28.70 35.37 37.93
C VAL A 181 -29.01 36.36 36.81
N PRO A 182 -28.58 37.64 36.89
CA PRO A 182 -28.95 38.70 35.95
C PRO A 182 -28.19 38.59 34.61
N ILE A 183 -28.11 37.39 34.04
CA ILE A 183 -27.57 37.15 32.70
C ILE A 183 -28.77 36.92 31.76
N PRO A 184 -28.95 37.75 30.72
CA PRO A 184 -30.04 37.58 29.75
C PRO A 184 -30.06 36.19 29.13
N LYS A 185 -31.27 35.64 28.89
CA LYS A 185 -31.46 34.35 28.20
C LYS A 185 -30.65 34.23 26.91
N LEU A 186 -30.61 35.31 26.12
CA LEU A 186 -29.83 35.41 24.87
C LEU A 186 -28.35 35.08 25.04
N VAL A 187 -27.76 35.41 26.20
CA VAL A 187 -26.35 35.14 26.53
C VAL A 187 -26.20 33.86 27.34
N ALA A 188 -27.14 33.59 28.25
CA ALA A 188 -27.13 32.40 29.11
C ALA A 188 -27.14 31.10 28.31
N VAL A 189 -27.94 31.00 27.23
CA VAL A 189 -28.02 29.81 26.39
C VAL A 189 -26.67 29.46 25.74
N PRO A 190 -26.06 30.33 24.89
CA PRO A 190 -24.79 30.00 24.27
C PRO A 190 -23.66 29.85 25.29
N LEU A 191 -23.68 30.59 26.41
CA LEU A 191 -22.69 30.44 27.48
C LEU A 191 -22.79 29.06 28.15
N THR A 192 -24.00 28.58 28.41
CA THR A 192 -24.22 27.25 29.00
C THR A 192 -23.77 26.17 28.02
N LEU A 193 -24.33 26.15 26.81
CA LEU A 193 -23.99 25.13 25.80
C LEU A 193 -22.49 25.15 25.47
N GLY A 194 -21.91 26.35 25.30
CA GLY A 194 -20.49 26.53 25.02
C GLY A 194 -19.61 26.11 26.18
N GLY A 195 -19.99 26.45 27.41
CA GLY A 195 -19.29 26.05 28.64
C GLY A 195 -19.25 24.54 28.82
N PHE A 196 -20.38 23.86 28.68
CA PHE A 196 -20.43 22.39 28.75
C PHE A 196 -19.66 21.72 27.61
N THR A 197 -19.77 22.25 26.39
CA THR A 197 -18.99 21.77 25.22
C THR A 197 -17.49 21.88 25.48
N TRP A 198 -17.03 23.03 25.97
CA TRP A 198 -15.62 23.26 26.30
C TRP A 198 -15.15 22.36 27.44
N ALA A 199 -15.92 22.27 28.52
CA ALA A 199 -15.60 21.45 29.69
C ALA A 199 -15.49 19.96 29.31
N ALA A 200 -16.43 19.43 28.52
CA ALA A 200 -16.38 18.05 28.06
C ALA A 200 -15.19 17.79 27.12
N ARG A 201 -14.83 18.73 26.25
CA ARG A 201 -13.63 18.62 25.41
C ARG A 201 -12.34 18.61 26.24
N ALA A 202 -12.26 19.48 27.25
CA ALA A 202 -11.11 19.54 28.13
C ALA A 202 -10.98 18.25 28.97
N ALA A 203 -12.08 17.81 29.57
CA ALA A 203 -12.14 16.57 30.35
C ALA A 203 -11.83 15.33 29.50
N GLY A 204 -12.46 15.19 28.33
CA GLY A 204 -12.22 14.07 27.42
C GLY A 204 -10.77 13.98 26.96
N ARG A 205 -10.15 15.11 26.60
CA ARG A 205 -8.71 15.16 26.25
C ARG A 205 -7.81 14.84 27.44
N TRP A 206 -8.18 15.26 28.64
CA TRP A 206 -7.43 14.94 29.84
C TRP A 206 -7.51 13.43 30.14
N ILE A 207 -8.70 12.83 30.11
CA ILE A 207 -8.91 11.40 30.29
C ILE A 207 -8.15 10.60 29.22
N GLU A 208 -8.21 11.01 27.95
CA GLU A 208 -7.50 10.34 26.86
C GLU A 208 -5.99 10.32 27.08
N ARG A 209 -5.40 11.46 27.48
CA ARG A 209 -3.96 11.53 27.79
C ARG A 209 -3.58 10.61 28.94
N GLN A 210 -4.38 10.58 30.01
CA GLN A 210 -4.14 9.70 31.14
C GLN A 210 -4.28 8.22 30.74
N ALA A 211 -5.31 7.87 29.98
CA ALA A 211 -5.54 6.51 29.51
C ALA A 211 -4.40 6.03 28.60
N CYS A 212 -3.93 6.87 27.68
CA CYS A 212 -2.75 6.55 26.87
C CYS A 212 -1.53 6.34 27.76
N GLN A 213 -1.21 7.24 28.68
CA GLN A 213 -0.05 7.08 29.57
C GLN A 213 -0.06 5.78 30.38
N ILE A 214 -1.22 5.31 30.83
CA ILE A 214 -1.33 4.10 31.65
C ILE A 214 -1.34 2.84 30.77
N TRP A 215 -2.01 2.87 29.61
CA TRP A 215 -2.34 1.64 28.84
C TRP A 215 -1.56 1.47 27.54
N GLU A 216 -0.85 2.50 27.07
CA GLU A 216 -0.02 2.45 25.86
C GLU A 216 1.01 1.29 25.84
N PRO A 217 1.62 0.87 26.97
CA PRO A 217 2.52 -0.28 26.97
C PRO A 217 1.84 -1.61 26.59
N HIS A 218 0.52 -1.71 26.73
CA HIS A 218 -0.25 -2.94 26.49
C HIS A 218 -1.18 -2.85 25.28
N CYS A 219 -1.46 -1.64 24.79
CA CYS A 219 -2.48 -1.41 23.79
C CYS A 219 -2.16 -0.17 22.94
N PRO A 220 -2.26 -0.25 21.61
CA PRO A 220 -1.97 0.90 20.75
C PRO A 220 -2.94 2.07 21.04
N SER A 221 -2.42 3.30 20.96
CA SER A 221 -3.14 4.53 21.26
C SER A 221 -4.44 4.70 20.46
N GLN A 222 -4.47 4.21 19.20
CA GLN A 222 -5.68 4.18 18.37
C GLN A 222 -6.80 3.34 19.00
N VAL A 223 -6.49 2.17 19.57
CA VAL A 223 -7.49 1.29 20.20
C VAL A 223 -8.00 1.90 21.51
N ILE A 224 -7.13 2.56 22.29
CA ILE A 224 -7.53 3.28 23.51
C ILE A 224 -8.54 4.39 23.14
N ARG A 225 -8.20 5.19 22.14
CA ARG A 225 -9.04 6.29 21.67
C ARG A 225 -10.37 5.78 21.09
N HIS A 226 -10.34 4.68 20.34
CA HIS A 226 -11.53 3.99 19.87
C HIS A 226 -12.47 3.63 21.03
N ARG A 227 -11.95 2.96 22.07
CA ARG A 227 -12.74 2.57 23.24
C ARG A 227 -13.34 3.77 23.97
N LEU A 228 -12.57 4.84 24.18
CA LEU A 228 -13.08 6.06 24.82
C LEU A 228 -14.22 6.70 24.02
N PHE A 229 -14.09 6.74 22.69
CA PHE A 229 -15.16 7.23 21.82
C PHE A 229 -16.39 6.32 21.85
N THR A 230 -16.21 5.01 21.81
CA THR A 230 -17.33 4.05 21.88
C THR A 230 -18.10 4.20 23.21
N VAL A 231 -17.40 4.34 24.35
CA VAL A 231 -18.03 4.62 25.65
C VAL A 231 -18.75 5.96 25.64
N SER A 232 -18.12 7.01 25.08
CA SER A 232 -18.71 8.35 25.00
C SER A 232 -19.99 8.34 24.18
N THR A 233 -19.98 7.69 23.00
CA THR A 233 -21.15 7.50 22.15
C THR A 233 -22.24 6.71 22.86
N PHE A 234 -21.88 5.59 23.50
CA PHE A 234 -22.84 4.78 24.26
C PHE A 234 -23.52 5.60 25.37
N ALA A 235 -22.75 6.35 26.16
CA ALA A 235 -23.28 7.18 27.24
C ALA A 235 -24.20 8.28 26.69
N ILE A 236 -23.75 9.00 25.65
CA ILE A 236 -24.50 10.14 25.13
C ILE A 236 -25.74 9.73 24.34
N PHE A 237 -25.70 8.58 23.67
CA PHE A 237 -26.88 7.99 23.03
C PHE A 237 -27.97 7.71 24.07
N ASN A 238 -27.62 7.05 25.17
CA ASN A 238 -28.58 6.77 26.25
C ASN A 238 -29.13 8.06 26.87
N ILE A 239 -28.25 9.02 27.22
CA ILE A 239 -28.69 10.31 27.78
C ILE A 239 -29.64 11.02 26.81
N PHE A 240 -29.29 11.07 25.52
CA PHE A 240 -30.08 11.78 24.53
C PHE A 240 -31.50 11.21 24.40
N PHE A 241 -31.64 9.90 24.27
CA PHE A 241 -32.95 9.28 24.07
C PHE A 241 -33.75 9.14 25.38
N ILE A 242 -33.10 8.99 26.53
CA ILE A 242 -33.79 9.02 27.84
C ILE A 242 -34.44 10.39 28.07
N PHE A 243 -33.78 11.49 27.74
CA PHE A 243 -34.33 12.83 27.96
C PHE A 243 -35.18 13.32 26.79
N GLY A 244 -34.70 13.20 25.55
CA GLY A 244 -35.27 13.89 24.37
C GLY A 244 -36.73 13.58 24.07
N GLY A 245 -37.20 12.36 24.34
CA GLY A 245 -38.60 11.95 24.16
C GLY A 245 -39.41 11.89 25.46
N ARG A 246 -38.79 12.14 26.62
CA ARG A 246 -39.40 11.82 27.92
C ARG A 246 -40.75 12.50 28.17
N PRO A 247 -40.96 13.79 27.83
CA PRO A 247 -42.26 14.43 28.03
C PRO A 247 -43.40 13.72 27.29
N LEU A 248 -43.12 13.10 26.13
CA LEU A 248 -44.09 12.33 25.36
C LEU A 248 -44.23 10.90 25.89
N VAL A 249 -43.13 10.24 26.21
CA VAL A 249 -43.12 8.87 26.75
C VAL A 249 -43.86 8.80 28.09
N GLN A 250 -43.80 9.84 28.91
CA GLN A 250 -44.53 9.93 30.18
C GLN A 250 -46.05 9.90 30.01
N LEU A 251 -46.58 10.22 28.82
CA LEU A 251 -48.01 10.14 28.52
C LEU A 251 -48.49 8.70 28.27
N TRP A 252 -47.56 7.76 28.05
CA TRP A 252 -47.88 6.35 27.81
C TRP A 252 -48.05 5.55 29.11
N PRO A 253 -48.76 4.40 29.07
CA PRO A 253 -48.82 3.49 30.19
C PRO A 253 -47.43 3.06 30.69
N LEU A 254 -47.27 2.88 32.00
CA LEU A 254 -45.97 2.59 32.63
C LEU A 254 -45.23 1.40 31.99
N TRP A 255 -45.95 0.35 31.59
CA TRP A 255 -45.34 -0.83 30.96
C TRP A 255 -44.67 -0.48 29.61
N VAL A 256 -45.24 0.44 28.83
CA VAL A 256 -44.65 0.91 27.56
C VAL A 256 -43.39 1.72 27.84
N GLN A 257 -43.38 2.54 28.89
CA GLN A 257 -42.21 3.32 29.29
C GLN A 257 -41.04 2.40 29.65
N TYR A 258 -41.28 1.34 30.43
CA TYR A 258 -40.25 0.36 30.78
C TYR A 258 -39.74 -0.41 29.55
N ILE A 259 -40.63 -0.80 28.62
CA ILE A 259 -40.20 -1.45 27.35
C ILE A 259 -39.33 -0.51 26.52
N TYR A 260 -39.70 0.77 26.43
CA TYR A 260 -38.93 1.78 25.72
C TYR A 260 -37.53 1.94 26.33
N ASP A 261 -37.44 2.12 27.66
CA ASP A 261 -36.18 2.30 28.38
C ASP A 261 -35.30 1.04 28.29
N LEU A 262 -35.88 -0.15 28.48
CA LEU A 262 -35.17 -1.42 28.37
C LEU A 262 -34.67 -1.65 26.94
N GLY A 263 -35.51 -1.40 25.93
CA GLY A 263 -35.15 -1.53 24.53
C GLY A 263 -34.00 -0.60 24.13
N LEU A 264 -34.02 0.65 24.63
CA LEU A 264 -32.94 1.61 24.41
C LEU A 264 -31.59 1.12 24.97
N VAL A 265 -31.58 0.72 26.24
CA VAL A 265 -30.36 0.25 26.91
C VAL A 265 -29.87 -1.05 26.27
N LEU A 266 -30.79 -1.96 25.91
CA LEU A 266 -30.43 -3.22 25.24
C LEU A 266 -29.79 -2.96 23.87
N LEU A 267 -30.40 -2.15 23.01
CA LEU A 267 -29.87 -1.86 21.67
C LEU A 267 -28.51 -1.16 21.73
N SER A 268 -28.36 -0.18 22.62
CA SER A 268 -27.08 0.52 22.80
C SER A 268 -25.99 -0.38 23.40
N THR A 269 -26.36 -1.31 24.30
CA THR A 269 -25.42 -2.28 24.87
C THR A 269 -24.99 -3.32 23.83
N LEU A 270 -25.91 -3.79 22.98
CA LEU A 270 -25.58 -4.69 21.85
C LEU A 270 -24.63 -4.01 20.86
N TRP A 271 -24.87 -2.73 20.55
CA TRP A 271 -23.96 -1.96 19.72
C TRP A 271 -22.59 -1.78 20.39
N LEU A 272 -22.55 -1.46 21.69
CA LEU A 272 -21.31 -1.35 22.46
C LEU A 272 -20.52 -2.67 22.39
N ALA A 273 -21.16 -3.81 22.63
CA ALA A 273 -20.53 -5.12 22.58
C ALA A 273 -19.97 -5.46 21.19
N LYS A 274 -20.73 -5.18 20.11
CA LYS A 274 -20.28 -5.37 18.72
C LYS A 274 -19.06 -4.50 18.41
N THR A 275 -19.10 -3.24 18.81
CA THR A 275 -18.09 -2.24 18.46
C THR A 275 -16.83 -2.36 19.32
N TRP A 276 -16.93 -2.82 20.57
CA TRP A 276 -15.81 -2.90 21.53
C TRP A 276 -14.58 -3.67 21.02
N GLY A 277 -14.82 -4.74 20.27
CA GLY A 277 -13.78 -5.61 19.71
C GLY A 277 -13.28 -5.23 18.32
N ARG A 278 -13.69 -4.07 17.77
CA ARG A 278 -13.21 -3.59 16.48
C ARG A 278 -11.83 -2.94 16.63
N THR A 279 -10.92 -3.25 15.72
CA THR A 279 -9.57 -2.68 15.65
C THR A 279 -9.21 -2.39 14.20
N PRO A 280 -8.28 -1.43 13.94
CA PRO A 280 -7.85 -1.12 12.58
C PRO A 280 -7.19 -2.33 11.88
N GLU A 281 -6.47 -3.17 12.63
CA GLU A 281 -5.85 -4.38 12.07
C GLU A 281 -6.91 -5.38 11.62
N ARG A 282 -7.99 -5.55 12.41
CA ARG A 282 -9.09 -6.44 12.04
C ARG A 282 -9.82 -5.95 10.80
N TYR A 283 -10.08 -4.65 10.69
CA TYR A 283 -10.65 -4.04 9.49
C TYR A 283 -9.79 -4.33 8.25
N ALA A 284 -8.47 -4.11 8.37
CA ALA A 284 -7.54 -4.36 7.26
C ALA A 284 -7.51 -5.84 6.84
N ARG A 285 -7.47 -6.75 7.83
CA ARG A 285 -7.50 -8.20 7.61
C ARG A 285 -8.77 -8.65 6.91
N GLU A 286 -9.93 -8.16 7.35
CA GLU A 286 -11.25 -8.46 6.75
C GLU A 286 -11.31 -8.01 5.28
N GLY A 287 -10.79 -6.81 4.96
CA GLY A 287 -10.75 -6.31 3.58
C GLY A 287 -9.84 -7.12 2.66
N LEU A 288 -8.66 -7.54 3.14
CA LEU A 288 -7.72 -8.34 2.34
C LEU A 288 -8.18 -9.78 2.14
N ALA A 289 -8.88 -10.36 3.12
CA ALA A 289 -9.34 -11.75 3.04
C ALA A 289 -10.28 -12.01 1.86
N ASN A 290 -11.15 -11.06 1.52
CA ASN A 290 -12.04 -11.22 0.37
C ASN A 290 -11.28 -11.20 -0.96
N ARG A 291 -10.30 -10.29 -1.11
CA ARG A 291 -9.42 -10.26 -2.30
C ARG A 291 -8.66 -11.56 -2.43
N PHE A 292 -8.07 -12.01 -1.33
CA PHE A 292 -7.35 -13.27 -1.29
C PHE A 292 -8.25 -14.48 -1.58
N ARG A 293 -9.48 -14.51 -1.06
CA ARG A 293 -10.48 -15.54 -1.39
C ARG A 293 -10.77 -15.58 -2.88
N ARG A 294 -10.95 -14.44 -3.54
CA ARG A 294 -11.16 -14.37 -5.00
C ARG A 294 -9.96 -14.95 -5.77
N GLN A 295 -8.74 -14.67 -5.31
CA GLN A 295 -7.52 -15.22 -5.91
C GLN A 295 -7.40 -16.74 -5.71
N LEU A 296 -7.73 -17.25 -4.53
CA LEU A 296 -7.78 -18.70 -4.28
C LEU A 296 -8.79 -19.41 -5.18
N THR A 297 -9.95 -18.81 -5.44
CA THR A 297 -10.94 -19.36 -6.38
C THR A 297 -10.40 -19.41 -7.82
N LYS A 298 -9.67 -18.37 -8.26
CA LYS A 298 -9.05 -18.34 -9.60
C LYS A 298 -7.99 -19.44 -9.79
N LEU A 299 -7.30 -19.83 -8.72
CA LEU A 299 -6.27 -20.87 -8.76
C LEU A 299 -6.81 -22.30 -8.92
N GLY A 300 -8.11 -22.53 -8.80
CA GLY A 300 -8.74 -23.83 -9.07
C GLY A 300 -8.23 -24.99 -8.19
N LEU A 301 -7.77 -24.69 -6.97
CA LEU A 301 -7.22 -25.69 -6.05
C LEU A 301 -8.33 -26.66 -5.57
N THR A 302 -8.00 -27.94 -5.42
CA THR A 302 -8.91 -28.98 -4.90
C THR A 302 -9.11 -28.84 -3.38
N ILE A 303 -9.85 -27.80 -2.99
CA ILE A 303 -10.01 -27.38 -1.58
C ILE A 303 -11.18 -28.12 -0.92
N GLY A 304 -12.19 -28.55 -1.68
CA GLY A 304 -13.44 -29.12 -1.14
C GLY A 304 -13.25 -30.34 -0.24
N GLN A 305 -12.19 -31.12 -0.45
CA GLN A 305 -11.85 -32.28 0.40
C GLN A 305 -11.38 -31.89 1.82
N TYR A 306 -10.93 -30.65 2.02
CA TYR A 306 -10.41 -30.14 3.30
C TYR A 306 -11.41 -29.28 4.07
N LEU A 307 -12.56 -28.97 3.46
CA LEU A 307 -13.56 -28.06 4.03
C LEU A 307 -14.82 -28.79 4.53
N GLU A 308 -14.79 -30.12 4.66
CA GLU A 308 -15.91 -30.93 5.17
C GLU A 308 -17.26 -30.61 4.48
N GLY A 309 -17.23 -30.30 3.18
CA GLY A 309 -18.41 -29.93 2.39
C GLY A 309 -18.77 -28.44 2.37
N ARG A 310 -18.03 -27.58 3.09
CA ARG A 310 -18.14 -26.11 3.02
C ARG A 310 -17.40 -25.57 1.78
N THR A 311 -17.82 -24.40 1.30
CA THR A 311 -17.15 -23.67 0.23
C THR A 311 -16.21 -22.59 0.77
N LEU A 312 -15.32 -22.06 -0.08
CA LEU A 312 -14.45 -20.92 0.28
C LEU A 312 -15.25 -19.69 0.76
N ALA A 313 -16.48 -19.50 0.28
CA ALA A 313 -17.35 -18.40 0.67
C ALA A 313 -17.84 -18.53 2.12
N ASP A 314 -17.92 -19.75 2.64
CA ASP A 314 -18.41 -20.05 3.98
C ASP A 314 -17.31 -19.94 5.05
N LEU A 315 -16.06 -19.67 4.66
CA LEU A 315 -14.94 -19.51 5.57
C LEU A 315 -14.92 -18.11 6.18
N ASN A 316 -14.71 -18.02 7.49
CA ASN A 316 -14.45 -16.74 8.15
C ASN A 316 -13.06 -16.20 7.74
N THR A 317 -12.80 -14.92 8.05
CA THR A 317 -11.53 -14.26 7.71
C THR A 317 -10.32 -15.04 8.21
N ASP A 318 -10.33 -15.49 9.47
CA ASP A 318 -9.19 -16.18 10.08
C ASP A 318 -8.96 -17.56 9.47
N GLU A 319 -10.03 -18.30 9.16
CA GLU A 319 -10.01 -19.60 8.48
C GLU A 319 -9.40 -19.48 7.09
N VAL A 320 -9.67 -18.40 6.35
CA VAL A 320 -9.07 -18.17 5.03
C VAL A 320 -7.54 -18.01 5.12
N TYR A 321 -7.03 -17.30 6.14
CA TYR A 321 -5.59 -17.16 6.35
C TYR A 321 -4.95 -18.48 6.81
N VAL A 322 -5.61 -19.21 7.72
CA VAL A 322 -5.12 -20.52 8.17
C VAL A 322 -5.08 -21.51 7.01
N LEU A 323 -6.09 -21.49 6.13
CA LEU A 323 -6.14 -22.32 4.94
C LEU A 323 -4.90 -22.09 4.07
N ALA A 324 -4.51 -20.83 3.87
CA ALA A 324 -3.33 -20.46 3.09
C ALA A 324 -2.03 -21.10 3.60
N LYS A 325 -1.93 -21.32 4.92
CA LYS A 325 -0.75 -21.90 5.55
C LYS A 325 -0.72 -23.43 5.49
N VAL A 326 -1.90 -24.07 5.47
CA VAL A 326 -2.05 -25.52 5.64
C VAL A 326 -2.37 -26.24 4.33
N LEU A 327 -2.77 -25.53 3.27
CA LEU A 327 -3.26 -26.16 2.06
C LEU A 327 -2.18 -27.01 1.32
N PRO A 328 -2.38 -28.34 1.19
CA PRO A 328 -1.46 -29.16 0.41
C PRO A 328 -1.57 -28.84 -1.09
N GLY A 329 -0.43 -28.74 -1.78
CA GLY A 329 -0.36 -28.35 -3.19
C GLY A 329 -0.39 -26.84 -3.46
N PHE A 330 -0.41 -26.01 -2.41
CA PHE A 330 -0.19 -24.56 -2.50
C PHE A 330 1.31 -24.25 -2.47
N THR A 331 1.94 -24.50 -3.62
CA THR A 331 3.38 -24.29 -3.82
C THR A 331 3.77 -22.81 -3.65
N ARG A 332 5.08 -22.53 -3.49
CA ARG A 332 5.59 -21.15 -3.40
C ARG A 332 5.15 -20.30 -4.59
N GLU A 333 5.23 -20.85 -5.81
CA GLU A 333 4.77 -20.16 -7.02
C GLU A 333 3.30 -19.76 -6.96
N LYS A 334 2.42 -20.65 -6.49
CA LYS A 334 0.99 -20.34 -6.32
C LYS A 334 0.74 -19.32 -5.23
N ARG A 335 1.53 -19.35 -4.13
CA ARG A 335 1.48 -18.33 -3.07
C ARG A 335 1.87 -16.96 -3.61
N LEU A 336 2.97 -16.89 -4.37
CA LEU A 336 3.44 -15.66 -5.00
C LEU A 336 2.43 -15.14 -6.03
N LEU A 337 1.83 -16.03 -6.83
CA LEU A 337 0.79 -15.66 -7.80
C LEU A 337 -0.48 -15.12 -7.12
N ALA A 338 -0.94 -15.79 -6.05
CA ALA A 338 -2.08 -15.30 -5.26
C ALA A 338 -1.77 -13.94 -4.64
N TYR A 339 -0.58 -13.79 -4.07
CA TYR A 339 -0.11 -12.54 -3.47
C TYR A 339 -0.03 -11.41 -4.49
N LYS A 340 0.55 -11.67 -5.67
CA LYS A 340 0.59 -10.74 -6.81
C LYS A 340 -0.81 -10.28 -7.19
N GLY A 341 -1.76 -11.22 -7.30
CA GLY A 341 -3.16 -10.88 -7.61
C GLY A 341 -3.82 -10.01 -6.54
N VAL A 342 -3.57 -10.27 -5.25
CA VAL A 342 -4.07 -9.43 -4.16
C VAL A 342 -3.43 -8.04 -4.17
N LEU A 343 -2.11 -7.96 -4.37
CA LEU A 343 -1.39 -6.69 -4.43
C LEU A 343 -1.86 -5.85 -5.63
N GLN A 344 -2.05 -6.46 -6.79
CA GLN A 344 -2.60 -5.82 -7.97
C GLN A 344 -4.00 -5.27 -7.72
N GLU A 345 -4.91 -6.08 -7.15
CA GLU A 345 -6.26 -5.62 -6.80
C GLU A 345 -6.23 -4.50 -5.76
N ALA A 346 -5.38 -4.60 -4.73
CA ALA A 346 -5.28 -3.60 -3.68
C ALA A 346 -4.72 -2.26 -4.19
N LEU A 347 -3.72 -2.28 -5.09
CA LEU A 347 -3.20 -1.09 -5.77
C LEU A 347 -4.24 -0.51 -6.73
N ALA A 348 -4.89 -1.37 -7.51
CA ALA A 348 -5.90 -0.96 -8.48
C ALA A 348 -7.12 -0.32 -7.82
N GLU A 349 -7.49 -0.81 -6.62
CA GLU A 349 -8.60 -0.30 -5.80
C GLU A 349 -8.25 0.94 -4.96
N GLY A 350 -6.98 1.37 -4.96
CA GLY A 350 -6.52 2.48 -4.11
C GLY A 350 -6.61 2.15 -2.62
N TYR A 351 -6.62 0.87 -2.26
CA TYR A 351 -6.57 0.41 -0.87
C TYR A 351 -5.16 0.55 -0.28
N VAL A 352 -4.14 0.33 -1.12
CA VAL A 352 -2.74 0.60 -0.81
C VAL A 352 -2.10 1.43 -1.91
N ASN A 353 -1.14 2.27 -1.52
CA ASN A 353 -0.20 2.87 -2.45
C ASN A 353 1.11 2.07 -2.44
N TYR A 354 1.89 2.15 -3.52
CA TYR A 354 3.16 1.43 -3.65
C TYR A 354 4.14 1.69 -2.48
N ALA A 355 4.16 2.92 -1.92
CA ALA A 355 5.03 3.27 -0.80
C ALA A 355 4.59 2.61 0.52
N SER A 356 3.28 2.36 0.66
CA SER A 356 2.67 1.78 1.87
C SER A 356 2.39 0.28 1.77
N SER A 357 2.49 -0.31 0.58
CA SER A 357 2.04 -1.68 0.32
C SER A 357 2.78 -2.72 1.14
N LEU A 358 4.07 -2.50 1.38
CA LEU A 358 4.91 -3.38 2.19
C LEU A 358 4.38 -3.51 3.63
N GLN A 359 3.98 -2.38 4.23
CA GLN A 359 3.49 -2.30 5.61
C GLN A 359 2.04 -2.76 5.71
N VAL A 360 1.15 -2.28 4.83
CA VAL A 360 -0.29 -2.62 4.90
C VAL A 360 -0.52 -4.11 4.63
N LEU A 361 0.27 -4.73 3.75
CA LEU A 361 0.16 -6.17 3.46
C LEU A 361 1.05 -7.03 4.36
N GLN A 362 1.72 -6.47 5.37
CA GLN A 362 2.67 -7.20 6.22
C GLN A 362 2.09 -8.50 6.79
N GLN A 363 0.86 -8.44 7.31
CA GLN A 363 0.21 -9.63 7.88
C GLN A 363 -0.05 -10.70 6.82
N LEU A 364 -0.57 -10.32 5.64
CA LEU A 364 -0.79 -11.27 4.54
C LEU A 364 0.53 -11.88 4.06
N ARG A 365 1.60 -11.07 3.97
CA ARG A 365 2.94 -11.54 3.61
C ARG A 365 3.44 -12.59 4.61
N GLN A 366 3.34 -12.31 5.91
CA GLN A 366 3.77 -13.23 6.97
C GLN A 366 2.99 -14.55 6.93
N GLU A 367 1.67 -14.51 6.74
CA GLU A 367 0.83 -15.71 6.68
C GLU A 367 1.12 -16.56 5.44
N LEU A 368 1.49 -15.91 4.33
CA LEU A 368 1.88 -16.58 3.08
C LEU A 368 3.37 -16.93 3.01
N GLY A 369 4.20 -16.49 3.95
CA GLY A 369 5.66 -16.64 3.90
C GLY A 369 6.29 -15.94 2.69
N ILE A 370 5.83 -14.71 2.39
CA ILE A 370 6.34 -13.85 1.31
C ILE A 370 7.35 -12.88 1.91
N THR A 371 8.61 -12.94 1.46
CA THR A 371 9.69 -12.06 1.94
C THR A 371 9.51 -10.62 1.44
N GLU A 372 10.33 -9.68 1.92
CA GLU A 372 10.33 -8.32 1.34
C GLU A 372 10.90 -8.30 -0.08
N ASP A 373 11.82 -9.21 -0.38
CA ASP A 373 12.37 -9.40 -1.72
C ASP A 373 11.31 -9.95 -2.67
N ASP A 374 10.53 -10.97 -2.25
CA ASP A 374 9.39 -11.47 -3.03
C ASP A 374 8.38 -10.34 -3.31
N HIS A 375 8.10 -9.48 -2.32
CA HIS A 375 7.22 -8.31 -2.51
C HIS A 375 7.77 -7.35 -3.56
N ARG A 376 9.08 -7.06 -3.51
CA ARG A 376 9.76 -6.17 -4.46
C ARG A 376 9.78 -6.77 -5.88
N GLU A 377 10.06 -8.06 -6.01
CA GLU A 377 10.00 -8.78 -7.30
C GLU A 377 8.59 -8.72 -7.91
N VAL A 378 7.55 -8.92 -7.07
CA VAL A 378 6.16 -8.77 -7.50
C VAL A 378 5.85 -7.33 -7.93
N LEU A 379 6.33 -6.32 -7.19
CA LEU A 379 6.17 -4.91 -7.58
C LEU A 379 6.90 -4.56 -8.88
N ASP A 380 8.07 -5.14 -9.13
CA ASP A 380 8.81 -4.92 -10.38
C ASP A 380 8.10 -5.60 -11.54
N THR A 381 7.62 -6.82 -11.34
CA THR A 381 6.76 -7.52 -12.31
C THR A 381 5.50 -6.71 -12.62
N LEU A 382 4.78 -6.24 -11.59
CA LEU A 382 3.59 -5.40 -11.76
C LEU A 382 3.92 -4.05 -12.39
N GLY A 383 5.10 -3.49 -12.15
CA GLY A 383 5.54 -2.24 -12.74
C GLY A 383 5.83 -2.34 -14.24
N VAL A 384 6.23 -3.53 -14.70
CA VAL A 384 6.34 -3.84 -16.13
C VAL A 384 4.97 -4.19 -16.72
N GLU A 385 4.11 -4.87 -15.95
CA GLU A 385 2.79 -5.29 -16.43
C GLU A 385 1.74 -4.18 -16.50
N ASP A 386 1.67 -3.32 -15.50
CA ASP A 386 0.81 -2.14 -15.53
C ASP A 386 1.55 -1.00 -14.82
N PRO A 387 2.38 -0.26 -15.57
CA PRO A 387 3.16 0.87 -15.05
C PRO A 387 2.29 1.93 -14.37
N GLU A 388 1.02 2.05 -14.78
CA GLU A 388 0.10 3.02 -14.19
C GLU A 388 -0.37 2.63 -12.78
N LEU A 389 -0.17 1.38 -12.32
CA LEU A 389 -0.43 0.98 -10.93
C LEU A 389 0.57 1.60 -9.95
N LEU A 390 1.78 1.87 -10.41
CA LEU A 390 2.89 2.33 -9.57
C LEU A 390 3.22 3.81 -9.77
N ASN A 391 2.39 4.53 -10.53
CA ASN A 391 2.60 5.95 -10.80
C ASN A 391 2.26 6.80 -9.56
N PRO A 392 3.23 7.51 -8.95
CA PRO A 392 2.99 8.35 -7.78
C PRO A 392 2.05 9.53 -8.06
N ASP A 393 2.05 10.04 -9.30
CA ASP A 393 1.22 11.19 -9.71
C ASP A 393 -0.26 10.80 -9.85
N ARG A 394 -0.55 9.49 -9.89
CA ARG A 394 -1.91 8.94 -9.95
C ARG A 394 -2.22 8.16 -8.67
N GLN A 395 -2.34 8.86 -7.55
CA GLN A 395 -2.89 8.26 -6.33
C GLN A 395 -4.33 7.79 -6.57
N ARG A 396 -4.50 6.48 -6.63
CA ARG A 396 -5.82 5.85 -6.75
C ARG A 396 -6.47 5.89 -5.37
N THR A 397 -7.71 6.35 -5.33
CA THR A 397 -8.53 6.34 -4.11
C THR A 397 -9.80 5.57 -4.44
N GLN A 398 -10.34 4.86 -3.46
CA GLN A 398 -11.58 4.10 -3.63
C GLN A 398 -12.71 5.00 -4.16
N GLU A 399 -12.83 6.21 -3.62
CA GLU A 399 -13.75 7.25 -4.03
C GLU A 399 -13.61 7.60 -5.52
N ASN A 400 -12.37 7.82 -5.97
CA ASN A 400 -12.09 8.16 -7.36
C ASN A 400 -12.39 6.98 -8.29
N LEU A 401 -12.10 5.75 -7.88
CA LEU A 401 -12.42 4.57 -8.69
C LEU A 401 -13.91 4.33 -8.82
N VAL A 402 -14.68 4.53 -7.76
CA VAL A 402 -16.14 4.46 -7.82
C VAL A 402 -16.67 5.52 -8.80
N ARG A 403 -16.09 6.73 -8.80
CA ARG A 403 -16.43 7.81 -9.73
C ARG A 403 -16.09 7.46 -11.19
N LEU A 404 -14.86 6.99 -11.45
CA LEU A 404 -14.40 6.61 -12.80
C LEU A 404 -15.19 5.41 -13.35
N ASN A 405 -15.46 4.40 -12.52
CA ASN A 405 -16.30 3.26 -12.92
C ASN A 405 -17.76 3.66 -13.19
N GLY A 406 -18.32 4.56 -12.38
CA GLY A 406 -19.67 5.10 -12.62
C GLY A 406 -19.78 5.84 -13.96
N TYR A 407 -18.77 6.66 -14.29
CA TYR A 407 -18.67 7.32 -15.58
C TYR A 407 -18.53 6.30 -16.73
N ARG A 408 -17.61 5.33 -16.62
CA ARG A 408 -17.41 4.28 -17.64
C ARG A 408 -18.70 3.51 -17.93
N GLN A 409 -19.40 3.04 -16.91
CA GLN A 409 -20.67 2.33 -17.07
C GLN A 409 -21.75 3.21 -17.73
N SER A 410 -21.78 4.50 -17.38
CA SER A 410 -22.73 5.44 -17.98
C SER A 410 -22.42 5.67 -19.46
N LEU A 411 -21.13 5.74 -19.81
CA LEU A 411 -20.65 5.88 -21.18
C LEU A 411 -20.96 4.62 -22.02
N GLU A 412 -20.64 3.43 -21.51
CA GLU A 412 -20.96 2.15 -22.16
C GLU A 412 -22.47 2.04 -22.44
N ARG A 413 -23.30 2.51 -21.51
CA ARG A 413 -24.76 2.55 -21.71
C ARG A 413 -25.18 3.55 -22.78
N LEU A 414 -24.63 4.76 -22.79
CA LEU A 414 -24.90 5.74 -23.85
C LEU A 414 -24.57 5.14 -25.23
N MET A 415 -23.46 4.40 -25.33
CA MET A 415 -23.07 3.69 -26.55
C MET A 415 -24.09 2.60 -26.93
N ARG A 416 -24.55 1.78 -25.96
CA ARG A 416 -25.56 0.72 -26.21
C ARG A 416 -26.92 1.28 -26.65
N LEU A 417 -27.41 2.33 -26.00
CA LEU A 417 -28.70 2.96 -26.34
C LEU A 417 -28.69 3.55 -27.76
N GLN A 418 -27.52 4.02 -28.20
CA GLN A 418 -27.29 4.57 -29.53
C GLN A 418 -27.18 3.47 -30.59
N GLN A 419 -26.49 2.36 -30.30
CA GLN A 419 -26.41 1.20 -31.19
C GLN A 419 -27.78 0.57 -31.50
N GLN A 420 -28.77 0.75 -30.62
CA GLN A 420 -30.14 0.30 -30.84
C GLN A 420 -30.96 1.23 -31.75
N GLN A 421 -30.44 2.41 -32.12
CA GLN A 421 -31.08 3.31 -33.09
C GLN A 421 -30.58 2.99 -34.51
N PRO A 422 -31.46 2.58 -35.44
CA PRO A 422 -31.04 2.21 -36.79
C PRO A 422 -30.55 3.45 -37.57
N GLY A 423 -29.31 3.38 -38.06
CA GLY A 423 -28.73 4.37 -38.99
C GLY A 423 -27.81 5.44 -38.37
N THR A 424 -27.41 5.33 -37.10
CA THR A 424 -26.54 6.31 -36.44
C THR A 424 -25.09 5.81 -36.39
N ASP A 425 -24.17 6.60 -36.95
CA ASP A 425 -22.72 6.35 -36.86
C ASP A 425 -22.21 6.70 -35.45
N LEU A 426 -21.32 5.88 -34.87
CA LEU A 426 -20.81 6.05 -33.49
C LEU A 426 -19.74 7.17 -33.38
N ALA A 427 -19.06 7.47 -34.48
CA ALA A 427 -17.99 8.47 -34.57
C ALA A 427 -18.36 9.88 -34.05
N PRO A 428 -19.50 10.51 -34.42
CA PRO A 428 -19.84 11.87 -34.00
C PRO A 428 -20.12 12.07 -32.50
N ILE A 429 -20.27 10.99 -31.71
CA ILE A 429 -20.61 11.07 -30.28
C ILE A 429 -19.40 10.81 -29.39
N LEU A 430 -18.48 9.98 -29.88
CA LEU A 430 -17.14 9.84 -29.30
C LEU A 430 -16.27 11.08 -29.60
N GLU A 431 -16.76 12.00 -30.44
CA GLU A 431 -16.19 13.34 -30.50
C GLU A 431 -16.32 14.04 -29.14
N PRO A 432 -15.24 14.64 -28.60
CA PRO A 432 -15.26 15.43 -27.37
C PRO A 432 -16.27 16.58 -27.36
N SER A 433 -16.82 16.92 -28.54
CA SER A 433 -17.76 18.00 -28.81
C SER A 433 -19.22 17.64 -28.53
N SER A 434 -19.59 16.37 -28.37
CA SER A 434 -20.99 15.94 -28.17
C SER A 434 -21.59 16.52 -26.87
N ASP A 435 -22.81 17.07 -26.94
CA ASP A 435 -23.51 17.63 -25.78
C ASP A 435 -23.76 16.57 -24.69
N ALA A 436 -24.05 15.32 -25.09
CA ALA A 436 -24.29 14.21 -24.16
C ALA A 436 -23.01 13.82 -23.40
N LEU A 437 -21.87 13.75 -24.10
CA LEU A 437 -20.58 13.46 -23.50
C LEU A 437 -20.12 14.61 -22.60
N ARG A 438 -20.31 15.86 -23.03
CA ARG A 438 -20.04 17.06 -22.20
C ARG A 438 -20.89 17.08 -20.92
N HIS A 439 -22.17 16.70 -21.01
CA HIS A 439 -23.02 16.58 -19.83
C HIS A 439 -22.50 15.50 -18.87
N LEU A 440 -22.18 14.30 -19.39
CA LEU A 440 -21.67 13.21 -18.58
C LEU A 440 -20.34 13.56 -17.90
N ARG A 441 -19.44 14.23 -18.64
CA ARG A 441 -18.15 14.71 -18.13
C ARG A 441 -18.34 15.71 -16.98
N ARG A 442 -19.28 16.66 -17.12
CA ARG A 442 -19.63 17.62 -16.07
C ARG A 442 -20.23 16.92 -14.86
N GLN A 443 -21.09 15.94 -15.07
CA GLN A 443 -21.77 15.22 -13.98
C GLN A 443 -20.78 14.49 -13.06
N TYR A 444 -19.77 13.82 -13.61
CA TYR A 444 -18.77 13.07 -12.85
C TYR A 444 -17.48 13.87 -12.57
N GLY A 445 -17.39 15.13 -13.03
CA GLY A 445 -16.19 15.97 -12.87
C GLY A 445 -14.94 15.40 -13.56
N ILE A 446 -15.11 14.73 -14.70
CA ILE A 446 -14.04 13.98 -15.38
C ILE A 446 -13.12 14.94 -16.13
N THR A 447 -11.81 14.78 -15.96
CA THR A 447 -10.79 15.54 -16.69
C THR A 447 -10.61 14.97 -18.10
N VAL A 448 -10.03 15.77 -19.00
CA VAL A 448 -9.76 15.32 -20.38
C VAL A 448 -8.82 14.11 -20.42
N GLN A 449 -7.84 14.06 -19.52
CA GLN A 449 -6.90 12.93 -19.42
C GLN A 449 -7.60 11.65 -18.94
N GLU A 450 -8.48 11.75 -17.95
CA GLU A 450 -9.28 10.62 -17.46
C GLU A 450 -10.23 10.09 -18.54
N GLU A 451 -10.89 10.98 -19.30
CA GLU A 451 -11.76 10.62 -20.42
C GLU A 451 -11.01 9.86 -21.51
N GLN A 452 -9.83 10.36 -21.92
CA GLN A 452 -8.97 9.69 -22.91
C GLN A 452 -8.47 8.32 -22.45
N TRP A 453 -8.22 8.17 -21.15
CA TRP A 453 -7.84 6.89 -20.55
C TRP A 453 -9.00 5.90 -20.56
N ILE A 454 -10.19 6.30 -20.11
CA ILE A 454 -11.39 5.44 -20.10
C ILE A 454 -11.75 5.00 -21.52
N LEU A 455 -11.75 5.94 -22.48
CA LEU A 455 -12.01 5.64 -23.88
C LEU A 455 -10.96 4.70 -24.48
N GLY A 456 -9.70 4.86 -24.10
CA GLY A 456 -8.62 3.95 -24.51
C GLY A 456 -8.78 2.52 -23.97
N ASN A 457 -9.32 2.36 -22.77
CA ASN A 457 -9.52 1.05 -22.13
C ASN A 457 -10.76 0.29 -22.62
N LEU A 458 -11.68 0.96 -23.33
CA LEU A 458 -12.86 0.30 -23.91
C LEU A 458 -12.52 -0.58 -25.12
N ALA A 459 -11.29 -0.50 -25.65
CA ALA A 459 -10.79 -1.34 -26.73
C ALA A 459 -9.54 -2.12 -26.26
N PRO A 460 -9.64 -3.45 -26.03
CA PRO A 460 -8.58 -4.24 -25.39
C PRO A 460 -7.29 -4.32 -26.22
N GLU A 461 -7.39 -4.36 -27.55
CA GLU A 461 -6.24 -4.36 -28.48
C GLU A 461 -5.44 -3.05 -28.37
N THR A 462 -6.11 -1.91 -28.26
CA THR A 462 -5.47 -0.59 -28.12
C THR A 462 -4.78 -0.42 -26.78
N CYS A 463 -5.25 -1.11 -25.73
CA CYS A 463 -4.61 -1.14 -24.42
C CYS A 463 -3.28 -1.91 -24.45
N GLN A 464 -3.27 -3.09 -25.10
CA GLN A 464 -2.05 -3.89 -25.28
C GLN A 464 -1.01 -3.13 -26.12
N VAL A 465 -1.42 -2.47 -27.20
CA VAL A 465 -0.51 -1.67 -28.04
C VAL A 465 0.09 -0.50 -27.25
N ARG A 466 -0.73 0.30 -26.55
CA ARG A 466 -0.23 1.41 -25.71
C ARG A 466 0.74 0.94 -24.63
N ARG A 467 0.46 -0.21 -23.99
CA ARG A 467 1.36 -0.80 -23.01
C ARG A 467 2.69 -1.21 -23.67
N GLY A 468 2.64 -1.80 -24.86
CA GLY A 468 3.83 -2.11 -25.65
C GLY A 468 4.63 -0.86 -26.01
N GLU A 469 3.97 0.19 -26.49
CA GLU A 469 4.60 1.48 -26.79
C GLU A 469 5.26 2.08 -25.54
N TYR A 470 4.58 2.07 -24.40
CA TYR A 470 5.16 2.56 -23.15
C TYR A 470 6.42 1.80 -22.76
N LEU A 471 6.40 0.46 -22.79
CA LEU A 471 7.58 -0.35 -22.50
C LEU A 471 8.73 -0.06 -23.47
N LEU A 472 8.42 0.13 -24.76
CA LEU A 472 9.41 0.55 -25.78
C LEU A 472 9.96 1.97 -25.54
N THR A 473 9.21 2.88 -24.93
CA THR A 473 9.76 4.20 -24.54
C THR A 473 10.71 4.10 -23.34
N GLN A 474 10.48 3.14 -22.44
CA GLN A 474 11.31 2.96 -21.24
C GLN A 474 12.56 2.12 -21.51
N LEU A 475 12.49 1.12 -22.39
CA LEU A 475 13.57 0.17 -22.65
C LEU A 475 14.90 0.84 -23.07
N PRO A 476 14.92 1.86 -23.95
CA PRO A 476 16.14 2.57 -24.31
C PRO A 476 16.87 3.21 -23.13
N ARG A 477 16.14 3.66 -22.10
CA ARG A 477 16.75 4.22 -20.88
C ARG A 477 17.57 3.15 -20.15
N TRP A 478 17.01 1.95 -19.97
CA TRP A 478 17.70 0.84 -19.30
C TRP A 478 18.87 0.30 -20.13
N ILE A 479 18.74 0.29 -21.45
CA ILE A 479 19.86 -0.03 -22.36
C ILE A 479 20.98 1.03 -22.24
N ALA A 480 20.64 2.31 -22.11
CA ALA A 480 21.63 3.36 -21.91
C ALA A 480 22.34 3.23 -20.55
N ILE A 481 21.60 2.90 -19.48
CA ILE A 481 22.19 2.61 -18.16
C ILE A 481 23.14 1.42 -18.24
N ASP A 482 22.72 0.32 -18.88
CA ASP A 482 23.56 -0.85 -19.08
C ASP A 482 24.87 -0.52 -19.82
N ARG A 483 24.77 0.27 -20.90
CA ARG A 483 25.96 0.78 -21.62
C ARG A 483 26.84 1.68 -20.75
N ALA A 484 26.25 2.51 -19.89
CA ALA A 484 26.99 3.36 -18.97
C ALA A 484 27.76 2.55 -17.91
N LEU A 485 27.18 1.46 -17.41
CA LEU A 485 27.84 0.56 -16.44
C LEU A 485 29.02 -0.24 -17.03
N HIS A 486 29.12 -0.33 -18.36
CA HIS A 486 30.23 -0.98 -19.07
C HIS A 486 31.34 0.00 -19.50
N GLN A 487 31.25 1.29 -19.15
CA GLN A 487 32.23 2.30 -19.53
C GLN A 487 33.59 2.05 -18.85
N PRO A 488 34.71 2.26 -19.56
CA PRO A 488 36.05 2.02 -19.03
C PRO A 488 36.38 2.90 -17.81
N ALA A 489 35.79 4.10 -17.73
CA ALA A 489 35.93 5.01 -16.60
C ALA A 489 35.48 4.41 -15.25
N LEU A 490 34.63 3.37 -15.27
CA LEU A 490 34.09 2.75 -14.07
C LEU A 490 34.83 1.47 -13.65
N ARG A 491 35.79 0.96 -14.45
CA ARG A 491 36.47 -0.33 -14.19
C ARG A 491 37.11 -0.45 -12.81
N THR A 492 37.41 0.67 -12.15
CA THR A 492 37.91 0.72 -10.77
C THR A 492 36.90 0.20 -9.74
N PHE A 493 35.61 0.10 -10.09
CA PHE A 493 34.51 -0.28 -9.21
C PHE A 493 33.87 -1.62 -9.60
N GLU A 494 34.64 -2.57 -10.15
CA GLU A 494 34.12 -3.79 -10.77
C GLU A 494 33.15 -4.56 -9.87
N ALA A 495 33.44 -4.72 -8.58
CA ALA A 495 32.58 -5.47 -7.67
C ALA A 495 31.18 -4.82 -7.48
N PRO A 496 31.05 -3.53 -7.12
CA PRO A 496 29.75 -2.85 -7.14
C PRO A 496 29.06 -2.86 -8.51
N LEU A 497 29.83 -2.74 -9.61
CA LEU A 497 29.26 -2.74 -10.95
C LEU A 497 28.65 -4.07 -11.35
N THR A 498 29.23 -5.20 -10.96
CA THR A 498 28.66 -6.53 -11.25
C THR A 498 27.24 -6.63 -10.70
N LEU A 499 27.03 -6.21 -9.44
CA LEU A 499 25.71 -6.17 -8.82
C LEU A 499 24.74 -5.24 -9.57
N LEU A 500 25.19 -4.03 -9.94
CA LEU A 500 24.37 -3.08 -10.68
C LEU A 500 24.02 -3.59 -12.09
N ARG A 501 24.96 -4.22 -12.79
CA ARG A 501 24.77 -4.81 -14.12
C ARG A 501 23.77 -5.96 -14.07
N GLU A 502 23.86 -6.85 -13.07
CA GLU A 502 22.90 -7.94 -12.90
C GLU A 502 21.47 -7.41 -12.65
N ALA A 503 21.32 -6.40 -11.79
CA ALA A 503 20.03 -5.77 -11.54
C ALA A 503 19.42 -5.11 -12.80
N VAL A 504 20.24 -4.40 -13.59
CA VAL A 504 19.81 -3.78 -14.85
C VAL A 504 19.47 -4.83 -15.90
N HIS A 505 20.28 -5.89 -16.02
CA HIS A 505 20.01 -7.01 -16.91
C HIS A 505 18.66 -7.66 -16.60
N HIS A 506 18.41 -7.95 -15.32
CA HIS A 506 17.13 -8.53 -14.90
C HIS A 506 15.92 -7.65 -15.27
N LYS A 507 16.02 -6.33 -15.08
CA LYS A 507 14.95 -5.39 -15.49
C LYS A 507 14.73 -5.36 -17.00
N LYS A 508 15.81 -5.35 -17.79
CA LYS A 508 15.73 -5.45 -19.25
C LYS A 508 15.05 -6.74 -19.68
N GLU A 509 15.46 -7.88 -19.11
CA GLU A 509 14.88 -9.19 -19.39
C GLU A 509 13.37 -9.23 -19.11
N LEU A 510 12.92 -8.71 -17.95
CA LEU A 510 11.50 -8.60 -17.61
C LEU A 510 10.72 -7.76 -18.63
N MET A 511 11.26 -6.60 -19.04
CA MET A 511 10.62 -5.73 -20.02
C MET A 511 10.52 -6.36 -21.41
N VAL A 512 11.58 -7.05 -21.85
CA VAL A 512 11.59 -7.76 -23.13
C VAL A 512 10.59 -8.92 -23.11
N ARG A 513 10.58 -9.74 -22.05
CA ARG A 513 9.58 -10.81 -21.90
C ARG A 513 8.15 -10.27 -21.93
N ALA A 514 7.86 -9.20 -21.21
CA ALA A 514 6.54 -8.59 -21.20
C ALA A 514 6.12 -8.06 -22.57
N LEU A 515 7.06 -7.50 -23.35
CA LEU A 515 6.82 -7.11 -24.75
C LEU A 515 6.53 -8.33 -25.64
N LEU A 516 7.26 -9.43 -25.47
CA LEU A 516 7.00 -10.67 -26.21
C LEU A 516 5.61 -11.24 -25.86
N ASP A 517 5.21 -11.23 -24.59
CA ASP A 517 3.86 -11.67 -24.18
C ASP A 517 2.75 -10.76 -24.74
N ILE A 518 2.98 -9.45 -24.83
CA ILE A 518 2.05 -8.52 -25.52
C ILE A 518 1.92 -8.90 -27.00
N LEU A 519 3.04 -9.18 -27.67
CA LEU A 519 3.04 -9.60 -29.07
C LEU A 519 2.32 -10.95 -29.28
N VAL A 520 2.46 -11.89 -28.34
CA VAL A 520 1.66 -13.13 -28.32
C VAL A 520 0.17 -12.81 -28.18
N GLY A 521 -0.20 -11.88 -27.30
CA GLY A 521 -1.59 -11.46 -27.09
C GLY A 521 -2.23 -10.78 -28.30
N LEU A 522 -1.45 -10.03 -29.09
CA LEU A 522 -1.89 -9.34 -30.30
C LEU A 522 -2.07 -10.28 -31.51
N GLY A 523 -1.44 -11.46 -31.51
CA GLY A 523 -1.60 -12.45 -32.59
C GLY A 523 -1.21 -11.90 -33.97
N GLU A 524 -2.16 -11.85 -34.91
CA GLU A 524 -1.94 -11.31 -36.27
C GLU A 524 -2.37 -9.85 -36.45
N ASP A 525 -2.68 -9.12 -35.37
CA ASP A 525 -3.05 -7.71 -35.43
C ASP A 525 -1.95 -6.89 -36.17
N PRO A 526 -2.31 -6.08 -37.19
CA PRO A 526 -1.35 -5.22 -37.89
C PRO A 526 -0.55 -4.29 -36.95
N ALA A 527 -1.07 -3.94 -35.77
CA ALA A 527 -0.39 -3.14 -34.78
C ALA A 527 0.78 -3.87 -34.08
N GLY A 528 0.85 -5.21 -34.13
CA GLY A 528 1.95 -5.99 -33.56
C GLY A 528 3.28 -5.83 -34.33
N ARG A 529 3.22 -5.64 -35.66
CA ARG A 529 4.42 -5.49 -36.50
C ARG A 529 5.30 -4.28 -36.12
N PRO A 530 4.78 -3.03 -36.00
CA PRO A 530 5.62 -1.90 -35.62
C PRO A 530 6.26 -2.07 -34.25
N LEU A 531 5.57 -2.70 -33.29
CA LEU A 531 6.13 -3.02 -31.97
C LEU A 531 7.28 -4.02 -32.07
N ALA A 532 7.11 -5.08 -32.85
CA ALA A 532 8.15 -6.10 -33.07
C ALA A 532 9.39 -5.52 -33.77
N THR A 533 9.21 -4.69 -34.80
CA THR A 533 10.31 -4.00 -35.48
C THR A 533 11.06 -3.05 -34.54
N ALA A 534 10.33 -2.26 -33.74
CA ALA A 534 10.93 -1.36 -32.76
C ALA A 534 11.72 -2.12 -31.67
N LEU A 535 11.20 -3.26 -31.19
CA LEU A 535 11.89 -4.11 -30.23
C LEU A 535 13.21 -4.67 -30.80
N SER A 536 13.16 -5.23 -32.02
CA SER A 536 14.33 -5.73 -32.75
C SER A 536 15.42 -4.66 -32.91
N GLN A 537 15.03 -3.43 -33.24
CA GLN A 537 15.95 -2.30 -33.37
C GLN A 537 16.54 -1.83 -32.03
N CYS A 538 15.78 -1.90 -30.94
CA CYS A 538 16.25 -1.47 -29.62
C CYS A 538 17.27 -2.44 -29.02
N CYS A 539 17.03 -3.76 -29.13
CA CYS A 539 17.85 -4.78 -28.46
C CYS A 539 18.38 -5.87 -29.40
N PRO A 540 19.23 -5.53 -30.39
CA PRO A 540 19.67 -6.48 -31.42
C PRO A 540 20.60 -7.59 -30.90
N ALA A 541 21.25 -7.41 -29.75
CA ALA A 541 22.24 -8.34 -29.22
C ALA A 541 21.66 -9.39 -28.25
N GLU A 542 20.68 -9.02 -27.42
CA GLU A 542 20.12 -9.91 -26.38
C GLU A 542 18.85 -10.61 -26.83
N LEU A 543 18.11 -10.02 -27.77
CA LEU A 543 16.86 -10.59 -28.28
C LEU A 543 17.03 -12.00 -28.88
N PRO A 544 18.06 -12.31 -29.69
CA PRO A 544 18.25 -13.66 -30.22
C PRO A 544 18.45 -14.70 -29.10
N LEU A 545 19.23 -14.36 -28.07
CA LEU A 545 19.51 -15.24 -26.94
C LEU A 545 18.23 -15.57 -26.16
N LEU A 546 17.36 -14.58 -25.96
CA LEU A 546 16.07 -14.73 -25.28
C LEU A 546 15.04 -15.53 -26.09
N LEU A 547 15.03 -15.36 -27.42
CA LEU A 547 14.18 -16.14 -28.31
C LEU A 547 14.59 -17.62 -28.36
N GLU A 548 15.86 -17.93 -28.13
CA GLU A 548 16.39 -19.30 -28.06
C GLU A 548 16.19 -19.97 -26.68
N THR A 549 16.08 -19.19 -25.59
CA THR A 549 16.01 -19.75 -24.23
C THR A 549 14.65 -20.37 -23.90
N GLU A 550 13.58 -19.89 -24.54
CA GLU A 550 12.21 -20.35 -24.36
C GLU A 550 11.54 -20.62 -25.71
N ASP A 551 10.43 -21.36 -25.73
CA ASP A 551 9.75 -21.77 -26.97
C ASP A 551 8.89 -20.64 -27.59
N TRP A 552 9.48 -19.46 -27.77
CA TRP A 552 8.82 -18.28 -28.33
C TRP A 552 8.45 -18.44 -29.80
N ALA A 553 9.26 -19.20 -30.56
CA ALA A 553 9.01 -19.49 -31.96
C ALA A 553 7.64 -20.15 -32.20
N ASN A 554 7.17 -20.99 -31.26
CA ASN A 554 5.87 -21.65 -31.34
C ASN A 554 4.71 -20.81 -30.77
N ARG A 555 5.01 -19.77 -29.98
CA ARG A 555 3.99 -18.92 -29.31
C ARG A 555 3.65 -17.66 -30.11
N LEU A 556 4.59 -17.13 -30.89
CA LEU A 556 4.43 -15.92 -31.68
C LEU A 556 3.89 -16.23 -33.07
N ALA A 557 3.11 -15.32 -33.65
CA ALA A 557 2.68 -15.43 -35.04
C ALA A 557 3.88 -15.31 -36.01
N ASP A 558 3.93 -16.14 -37.05
CA ASP A 558 4.97 -16.17 -38.08
C ASP A 558 5.42 -14.79 -38.60
N PRO A 559 4.51 -13.84 -38.96
CA PRO A 559 4.93 -12.52 -39.44
C PRO A 559 5.61 -11.67 -38.36
N ILE A 560 5.26 -11.85 -37.09
CA ILE A 560 5.89 -11.14 -35.96
C ILE A 560 7.27 -11.73 -35.69
N TYR A 561 7.39 -13.06 -35.66
CA TYR A 561 8.66 -13.75 -35.45
C TYR A 561 9.69 -13.40 -36.55
N ALA A 562 9.23 -13.29 -37.81
CA ALA A 562 10.07 -12.82 -38.91
C ALA A 562 10.60 -11.39 -38.68
N CYS A 563 9.79 -10.46 -38.16
CA CYS A 563 10.22 -9.10 -37.83
C CYS A 563 11.25 -9.05 -36.67
N LEU A 564 11.14 -9.95 -35.69
CA LEU A 564 12.08 -10.01 -34.56
C LEU A 564 13.44 -10.57 -34.97
N THR A 565 13.49 -11.43 -36.00
CA THR A 565 14.70 -12.09 -36.49
C THR A 565 15.38 -11.33 -37.65
N GLN A 566 14.64 -10.49 -38.39
CA GLN A 566 15.20 -9.65 -39.46
C GLN A 566 15.81 -8.36 -38.89
N LEU A 567 17.14 -8.32 -38.78
CA LEU A 567 17.90 -7.10 -38.47
C LEU A 567 18.03 -6.22 -39.73
N GLU A 568 17.20 -5.18 -39.85
CA GLU A 568 17.27 -4.24 -40.99
C GLU A 568 18.51 -3.33 -40.97
N LYS A 569 19.20 -3.18 -39.82
CA LYS A 569 20.35 -2.29 -39.68
C LYS A 569 21.33 -2.79 -38.61
N PRO A 570 22.65 -2.80 -38.88
CA PRO A 570 23.63 -3.07 -37.82
C PRO A 570 23.52 -1.99 -36.74
N PRO A 571 23.69 -2.35 -35.45
CA PRO A 571 23.62 -1.39 -34.36
C PRO A 571 24.60 -0.24 -34.59
N ALA A 572 24.19 0.98 -34.24
CA ALA A 572 25.09 2.13 -34.27
C ALA A 572 26.33 1.81 -33.40
N PRO A 573 27.55 2.10 -33.89
CA PRO A 573 28.76 1.84 -33.11
C PRO A 573 28.66 2.57 -31.77
N CYS A 574 28.82 1.83 -30.67
CA CYS A 574 28.85 2.43 -29.34
C CYS A 574 30.03 3.41 -29.26
N ALA A 575 29.78 4.62 -28.74
CA ALA A 575 30.87 5.50 -28.35
C ALA A 575 31.72 4.77 -27.30
N LEU A 576 33.01 4.59 -27.58
CA LEU A 576 33.91 3.77 -26.78
C LEU A 576 34.24 4.40 -25.42
N ASP A 577 34.14 5.73 -25.31
CA ASP A 577 34.47 6.49 -24.10
C ASP A 577 33.41 7.57 -23.82
N ALA A 578 32.53 7.32 -22.85
CA ALA A 578 31.64 8.32 -22.28
C ALA A 578 32.33 9.10 -21.14
N THR A 579 32.06 10.40 -21.01
CA THR A 579 32.60 11.19 -19.89
C THR A 579 31.85 10.89 -18.59
N PRO A 580 32.47 11.09 -17.40
CA PRO A 580 31.78 10.92 -16.11
C PRO A 580 30.45 11.70 -16.02
N ASP A 581 30.39 12.90 -16.58
CA ASP A 581 29.16 13.72 -16.67
C ASP A 581 28.02 13.04 -17.45
N GLN A 582 28.35 12.18 -18.41
CA GLN A 582 27.36 11.41 -19.19
C GLN A 582 26.88 10.17 -18.44
N VAL A 583 27.69 9.60 -17.54
CA VAL A 583 27.34 8.42 -16.73
C VAL A 583 26.51 8.81 -15.50
N THR A 584 26.81 9.97 -14.92
CA THR A 584 26.21 10.46 -13.66
C THR A 584 24.67 10.42 -13.63
N PRO A 585 23.93 10.88 -14.66
CA PRO A 585 22.46 10.79 -14.69
C PRO A 585 21.92 9.35 -14.67
N HIS A 586 22.68 8.40 -15.23
CA HIS A 586 22.32 6.98 -15.22
C HIS A 586 22.47 6.38 -13.82
N LEU A 587 23.52 6.76 -13.08
CA LEU A 587 23.73 6.33 -11.70
C LEU A 587 22.69 6.94 -10.75
N LEU A 588 22.31 8.21 -10.94
CA LEU A 588 21.20 8.83 -10.18
C LEU A 588 19.90 8.02 -10.33
N THR A 589 19.63 7.47 -11.52
CA THR A 589 18.47 6.59 -11.71
C THR A 589 18.57 5.33 -10.85
N LEU A 590 19.75 4.73 -10.70
CA LEU A 590 19.98 3.55 -9.87
C LEU A 590 19.94 3.87 -8.36
N VAL A 591 20.32 5.08 -7.95
CA VAL A 591 20.16 5.52 -6.55
C VAL A 591 18.69 5.64 -6.16
N THR A 592 17.81 5.94 -7.11
CA THR A 592 16.35 5.97 -6.91
C THR A 592 15.67 4.60 -7.06
N ASP A 593 16.44 3.52 -7.24
CA ASP A 593 15.91 2.16 -7.38
C ASP A 593 15.17 1.70 -6.11
N ARG A 594 14.37 0.64 -6.18
CA ARG A 594 13.66 0.08 -5.02
C ARG A 594 14.51 -0.91 -4.24
N ASN A 595 15.55 -1.46 -4.87
CA ASN A 595 16.44 -2.42 -4.25
C ASN A 595 17.51 -1.68 -3.42
N PRO A 596 17.56 -1.87 -2.09
CA PRO A 596 18.52 -1.16 -1.24
C PRO A 596 19.99 -1.47 -1.56
N LEU A 597 20.28 -2.65 -2.13
CA LEU A 597 21.63 -3.00 -2.59
C LEU A 597 22.02 -2.16 -3.81
N VAL A 598 21.09 -2.01 -4.76
CA VAL A 598 21.28 -1.18 -5.97
C VAL A 598 21.41 0.29 -5.58
N GLN A 599 20.58 0.77 -4.64
CA GLN A 599 20.68 2.12 -4.11
C GLN A 599 22.05 2.38 -3.47
N ALA A 600 22.49 1.52 -2.55
CA ALA A 600 23.75 1.70 -1.84
C ALA A 600 24.97 1.58 -2.76
N ALA A 601 24.99 0.58 -3.65
CA ALA A 601 26.06 0.42 -4.64
C ALA A 601 26.08 1.58 -5.66
N GLY A 602 24.92 2.02 -6.13
CA GLY A 602 24.78 3.16 -7.01
C GLY A 602 25.24 4.47 -6.37
N LEU A 603 24.88 4.68 -5.10
CA LEU A 603 25.27 5.87 -4.33
C LEU A 603 26.78 5.89 -4.06
N TYR A 604 27.36 4.73 -3.73
CA TYR A 604 28.81 4.57 -3.59
C TYR A 604 29.55 4.94 -4.90
N VAL A 605 29.13 4.37 -6.04
CA VAL A 605 29.77 4.68 -7.34
C VAL A 605 29.56 6.15 -7.72
N LEU A 606 28.38 6.70 -7.49
CA LEU A 606 28.06 8.11 -7.75
C LEU A 606 28.97 9.06 -6.95
N ALA A 607 29.12 8.84 -5.65
CA ALA A 607 29.95 9.68 -4.78
C ALA A 607 31.45 9.63 -5.13
N HIS A 608 31.88 8.59 -5.83
CA HIS A 608 33.26 8.50 -6.33
C HIS A 608 33.48 9.21 -7.67
N LEU A 609 32.45 9.30 -8.50
CA LEU A 609 32.53 10.00 -9.79
C LEU A 609 32.29 11.49 -9.65
N ASP A 610 31.33 11.87 -8.80
CA ASP A 610 30.98 13.25 -8.48
C ASP A 610 30.77 13.37 -6.95
N PRO A 611 31.81 13.76 -6.20
CA PRO A 611 31.75 13.83 -4.73
C PRO A 611 30.72 14.83 -4.20
N ASP A 612 30.52 15.95 -4.88
CA ASP A 612 29.59 16.98 -4.43
C ASP A 612 28.15 16.51 -4.64
N LEU A 613 27.83 16.04 -5.84
CA LEU A 613 26.52 15.45 -6.13
C LEU A 613 26.23 14.21 -5.28
N GLY A 614 27.24 13.37 -5.03
CA GLY A 614 27.10 12.19 -4.17
C GLY A 614 26.75 12.54 -2.73
N ARG A 615 27.34 13.60 -2.16
CA ARG A 615 26.99 14.06 -0.81
C ARG A 615 25.59 14.66 -0.75
N ASP A 616 25.21 15.46 -1.74
CA ASP A 616 23.86 16.03 -1.82
C ASP A 616 22.81 14.92 -1.93
N THR A 617 23.07 13.92 -2.79
CA THR A 617 22.20 12.76 -2.95
C THR A 617 22.13 11.91 -1.67
N ALA A 618 23.26 11.72 -0.98
CA ALA A 618 23.29 11.01 0.30
C ALA A 618 22.47 11.74 1.38
N ALA A 619 22.49 13.08 1.40
CA ALA A 619 21.67 13.90 2.29
C ALA A 619 20.18 13.76 2.01
N GLU A 620 19.79 13.77 0.73
CA GLU A 620 18.41 13.57 0.31
C GLU A 620 17.89 12.18 0.70
N VAL A 621 18.65 11.13 0.37
CA VAL A 621 18.27 9.74 0.66
C VAL A 621 18.16 9.49 2.17
N SER A 622 19.04 10.09 2.99
CA SER A 622 18.97 10.00 4.46
C SER A 622 17.69 10.56 5.06
N GLN A 623 17.10 11.60 4.45
CA GLN A 623 15.86 12.22 4.94
C GLN A 623 14.61 11.39 4.63
N GLN A 624 14.68 10.49 3.65
CA GLN A 624 13.53 9.72 3.14
C GLN A 624 13.27 8.41 3.91
N ASN A 625 13.79 8.25 5.14
CA ASN A 625 13.78 7.00 5.91
C ASN A 625 14.33 5.80 5.11
N PRO A 626 15.63 5.80 4.76
CA PRO A 626 16.20 4.76 3.93
C PRO A 626 16.41 3.45 4.70
N HIS A 627 16.51 2.35 3.95
CA HIS A 627 16.88 1.04 4.49
C HIS A 627 18.24 1.11 5.24
N PRO A 628 18.48 0.32 6.32
CA PRO A 628 19.69 0.43 7.15
C PRO A 628 21.02 0.44 6.37
N LEU A 629 21.17 -0.40 5.35
CA LEU A 629 22.35 -0.42 4.47
C LEU A 629 22.59 0.92 3.78
N VAL A 630 21.53 1.52 3.25
CA VAL A 630 21.58 2.78 2.51
C VAL A 630 21.86 3.93 3.48
N ALA A 631 21.28 3.89 4.69
CA ALA A 631 21.56 4.82 5.77
C ALA A 631 23.05 4.78 6.20
N ASP A 632 23.63 3.58 6.40
CA ASP A 632 25.06 3.43 6.73
C ASP A 632 25.94 3.97 5.61
N THR A 633 25.63 3.63 4.35
CA THR A 633 26.39 4.09 3.18
C THR A 633 26.32 5.61 3.04
N ALA A 634 25.12 6.20 3.13
CA ALA A 634 24.92 7.64 3.04
C ALA A 634 25.59 8.40 4.19
N GLY A 635 25.48 7.88 5.42
CA GLY A 635 26.11 8.47 6.60
C GLY A 635 27.63 8.48 6.50
N ARG A 636 28.24 7.42 5.96
CA ARG A 636 29.69 7.36 5.71
C ARG A 636 30.14 8.33 4.64
N ILE A 637 29.38 8.49 3.55
CA ILE A 637 29.67 9.48 2.50
C ILE A 637 29.62 10.91 3.06
N GLN A 638 28.66 11.20 3.95
CA GLN A 638 28.53 12.50 4.59
C GLN A 638 29.63 12.78 5.62
N ALA A 639 30.05 11.76 6.37
CA ALA A 639 31.07 11.88 7.40
C ALA A 639 32.51 11.86 6.84
N GLY A 640 32.70 11.27 5.66
CA GLY A 640 34.01 11.12 5.02
C GLY A 640 34.62 12.43 4.54
N GLU A 641 35.94 12.54 4.62
CA GLU A 641 36.68 13.67 4.05
C GLU A 641 36.59 13.67 2.51
N PRO A 642 36.75 14.84 1.85
CA PRO A 642 36.82 14.91 0.39
C PRO A 642 38.02 14.11 -0.16
N GLY A 643 37.76 12.92 -0.72
CA GLY A 643 38.78 12.06 -1.31
C GLY A 643 38.24 10.70 -1.75
N PRO A 644 39.06 9.89 -2.45
CA PRO A 644 38.69 8.53 -2.84
C PRO A 644 38.57 7.63 -1.60
N MET A 645 37.39 7.08 -1.35
CA MET A 645 37.11 6.18 -0.23
C MET A 645 37.06 4.74 -0.73
N PRO A 646 38.05 3.88 -0.46
CA PRO A 646 37.97 2.48 -0.87
C PRO A 646 36.71 1.80 -0.33
N LEU A 647 36.26 0.74 -1.01
CA LEU A 647 35.06 -0.01 -0.60
C LEU A 647 35.17 -0.55 0.83
N SER A 648 36.39 -0.77 1.33
CA SER A 648 36.69 -1.16 2.71
C SER A 648 36.23 -0.15 3.78
N ASP A 649 36.03 1.13 3.41
CA ASP A 649 35.49 2.14 4.32
C ASP A 649 33.98 1.96 4.54
N PHE A 650 33.34 1.10 3.73
CA PHE A 650 31.92 0.74 3.76
C PHE A 650 31.76 -0.76 4.09
N PRO A 651 32.05 -1.19 5.32
CA PRO A 651 32.20 -2.61 5.66
C PRO A 651 30.97 -3.46 5.41
N ILE A 652 29.75 -2.94 5.60
CA ILE A 652 28.53 -3.70 5.31
C ILE A 652 28.32 -3.79 3.79
N LEU A 653 28.42 -2.68 3.06
CA LEU A 653 28.28 -2.66 1.61
C LEU A 653 29.33 -3.55 0.93
N GLU A 654 30.58 -3.48 1.38
CA GLU A 654 31.67 -4.30 0.88
C GLU A 654 31.33 -5.79 0.94
N LYS A 655 30.98 -6.28 2.13
CA LYS A 655 30.63 -7.69 2.35
C LYS A 655 29.44 -8.11 1.51
N VAL A 656 28.39 -7.29 1.46
CA VAL A 656 27.17 -7.62 0.70
C VAL A 656 27.45 -7.67 -0.80
N VAL A 657 28.22 -6.73 -1.34
CA VAL A 657 28.59 -6.72 -2.77
C VAL A 657 29.38 -7.98 -3.11
N TYR A 658 30.34 -8.38 -2.29
CA TYR A 658 31.11 -9.60 -2.54
C TYR A 658 30.27 -10.87 -2.38
N LEU A 659 29.39 -10.94 -1.38
CA LEU A 659 28.45 -12.05 -1.25
C LEU A 659 27.50 -12.13 -2.44
N ALA A 660 26.92 -11.01 -2.88
CA ALA A 660 25.99 -10.98 -4.01
C ALA A 660 26.64 -11.48 -5.31
N ASN A 661 27.93 -11.16 -5.51
CA ASN A 661 28.70 -11.57 -6.69
C ASN A 661 29.25 -13.00 -6.60
N ALA A 662 29.19 -13.65 -5.43
CA ALA A 662 29.73 -14.99 -5.25
C ALA A 662 28.84 -16.04 -5.93
N ASP A 663 29.44 -16.98 -6.64
CA ASP A 663 28.72 -18.01 -7.40
C ASP A 663 27.72 -18.79 -6.54
N PHE A 664 28.09 -19.08 -5.29
CA PHE A 664 27.26 -19.79 -4.31
C PHE A 664 26.03 -19.00 -3.85
N PHE A 665 26.10 -17.66 -3.87
CA PHE A 665 25.05 -16.78 -3.37
C PHE A 665 24.30 -16.04 -4.48
N GLN A 666 24.55 -16.39 -5.75
CA GLN A 666 23.81 -15.85 -6.89
C GLN A 666 22.31 -16.03 -6.70
N ARG A 667 21.56 -14.94 -6.92
CA ARG A 667 20.09 -14.88 -6.77
C ARG A 667 19.59 -15.17 -5.34
N MET A 668 20.42 -14.98 -4.31
CA MET A 668 19.91 -14.92 -2.95
C MET A 668 19.12 -13.63 -2.70
N HIS A 669 18.16 -13.73 -1.79
CA HIS A 669 17.42 -12.60 -1.25
C HIS A 669 18.37 -11.60 -0.56
N ASN A 670 18.12 -10.31 -0.75
CA ASN A 670 18.92 -9.23 -0.20
C ASN A 670 18.96 -9.28 1.32
N GLU A 671 17.85 -9.64 1.98
CA GLU A 671 17.80 -9.75 3.44
C GLU A 671 18.74 -10.85 3.96
N THR A 672 18.80 -11.98 3.25
CA THR A 672 19.73 -13.08 3.57
C THR A 672 21.17 -12.63 3.40
N LEU A 673 21.49 -11.96 2.29
CA LEU A 673 22.84 -11.42 2.04
C LEU A 673 23.26 -10.41 3.11
N LEU A 674 22.34 -9.54 3.54
CA LEU A 674 22.58 -8.57 4.60
C LEU A 674 22.83 -9.25 5.94
N ALA A 675 21.97 -10.20 6.31
CA ALA A 675 22.08 -10.94 7.58
C ALA A 675 23.39 -11.75 7.66
N LEU A 676 23.85 -12.29 6.53
CA LEU A 676 25.16 -12.91 6.40
C LEU A 676 26.29 -11.90 6.52
N ALA A 677 26.22 -10.78 5.80
CA ALA A 677 27.23 -9.72 5.82
C ALA A 677 27.43 -9.10 7.23
N GLU A 678 26.36 -8.94 8.00
CA GLU A 678 26.42 -8.44 9.39
C GLU A 678 27.24 -9.36 10.31
N ARG A 679 27.23 -10.67 10.03
CA ARG A 679 27.92 -11.69 10.83
C ARG A 679 29.26 -12.14 10.23
N ALA A 680 29.53 -11.79 8.98
CA ALA A 680 30.76 -12.14 8.27
C ALA A 680 31.92 -11.19 8.65
N GLU A 681 33.15 -11.67 8.49
CA GLU A 681 34.38 -10.92 8.74
C GLU A 681 35.29 -10.95 7.51
N ILE A 682 35.97 -9.85 7.19
CA ILE A 682 37.00 -9.85 6.14
C ILE A 682 38.37 -9.95 6.81
N ARG A 683 39.13 -11.00 6.47
CA ARG A 683 40.50 -11.24 6.95
C ARG A 683 41.50 -11.01 5.83
N THR A 684 42.68 -10.49 6.20
CA THR A 684 43.77 -10.23 5.26
C THR A 684 44.94 -11.16 5.58
N TYR A 685 45.50 -11.77 4.55
CA TYR A 685 46.56 -12.77 4.62
C TYR A 685 47.78 -12.35 3.80
N ALA A 686 48.96 -12.74 4.26
CA ALA A 686 50.22 -12.56 3.56
C ALA A 686 50.48 -13.70 2.58
N ASN A 687 51.38 -13.46 1.63
CA ASN A 687 51.80 -14.50 0.68
C ASN A 687 52.44 -15.68 1.43
N GLY A 688 51.96 -16.89 1.15
CA GLY A 688 52.41 -18.13 1.78
C GLY A 688 51.62 -18.55 3.03
N ASP A 689 50.69 -17.71 3.51
CA ASP A 689 49.82 -18.08 4.63
C ASP A 689 48.91 -19.25 4.24
N ALA A 690 48.78 -20.23 5.14
CA ALA A 690 47.81 -21.31 5.01
C ALA A 690 46.48 -20.82 5.60
N VAL A 691 45.43 -20.84 4.77
CA VAL A 691 44.07 -20.45 5.18
C VAL A 691 43.38 -21.62 5.87
N THR A 692 43.52 -22.82 5.31
CA THR A 692 43.05 -24.09 5.88
C THR A 692 44.12 -25.17 5.70
N GLU A 693 44.26 -26.04 6.70
CA GLU A 693 45.05 -27.26 6.61
C GLU A 693 44.16 -28.52 6.55
N PRO A 694 44.59 -29.59 5.88
CA PRO A 694 43.85 -30.84 5.86
C PRO A 694 43.65 -31.39 7.28
N GLY A 695 42.40 -31.69 7.65
CA GLY A 695 42.00 -32.10 8.99
C GLY A 695 41.46 -30.97 9.87
N ASP A 696 41.53 -29.70 9.42
CA ASP A 696 40.88 -28.60 10.12
C ASP A 696 39.36 -28.76 10.11
N THR A 697 38.71 -28.49 11.24
CA THR A 697 37.24 -28.45 11.28
C THR A 697 36.74 -27.22 10.52
N CYS A 698 35.92 -27.41 9.48
CA CYS A 698 35.31 -26.31 8.74
C CYS A 698 34.27 -25.60 9.63
N ARG A 699 34.63 -24.40 10.13
CA ARG A 699 33.75 -23.58 11.00
C ARG A 699 33.22 -22.34 10.31
N GLU A 700 33.73 -22.03 9.12
CA GLU A 700 33.41 -20.83 8.37
C GLU A 700 33.37 -21.15 6.88
N LEU A 701 32.39 -20.60 6.17
CA LEU A 701 32.39 -20.55 4.70
C LEU A 701 33.29 -19.40 4.27
N LEU A 702 34.29 -19.71 3.44
CA LEU A 702 35.29 -18.73 3.03
C LEU A 702 35.05 -18.33 1.57
N LEU A 703 35.18 -17.04 1.28
CA LEU A 703 35.03 -16.46 -0.05
C LEU A 703 36.24 -15.59 -0.37
N LEU A 704 36.93 -15.88 -1.47
CA LEU A 704 38.06 -15.07 -1.91
C LEU A 704 37.56 -13.73 -2.47
N VAL A 705 37.91 -12.63 -1.81
CA VAL A 705 37.46 -11.26 -2.14
C VAL A 705 38.42 -10.55 -3.07
N ALA A 706 39.72 -10.61 -2.75
CA ALA A 706 40.80 -9.98 -3.51
C ALA A 706 42.10 -10.75 -3.29
N GLY A 707 43.01 -10.70 -4.27
CA GLY A 707 44.27 -11.45 -4.24
C GLY A 707 44.17 -12.78 -4.98
N ALA A 708 45.03 -13.74 -4.61
CA ALA A 708 45.10 -15.04 -5.23
C ALA A 708 45.41 -16.13 -4.20
N ALA A 709 44.73 -17.26 -4.33
CA ALA A 709 44.94 -18.44 -3.50
C ALA A 709 44.97 -19.70 -4.38
N GLU A 710 45.61 -20.76 -3.92
CA GLU A 710 45.61 -22.07 -4.56
C GLU A 710 45.03 -23.14 -3.62
N VAL A 711 44.16 -23.99 -4.16
CA VAL A 711 43.71 -25.21 -3.50
C VAL A 711 44.68 -26.34 -3.87
N GLN A 712 45.29 -26.96 -2.87
CA GLN A 712 46.14 -28.13 -3.03
C GLN A 712 45.35 -29.37 -2.56
N ALA A 713 44.85 -30.15 -3.52
CA ALA A 713 44.15 -31.42 -3.27
C ALA A 713 45.07 -32.61 -3.53
N MET A 714 44.95 -33.67 -2.71
CA MET A 714 45.65 -34.94 -2.95
C MET A 714 44.77 -35.90 -3.75
N THR A 715 45.28 -36.41 -4.86
CA THR A 715 44.59 -37.45 -5.64
C THR A 715 44.76 -38.82 -5.01
N ALA A 716 43.91 -39.78 -5.40
CA ALA A 716 44.00 -41.18 -4.97
C ALA A 716 45.35 -41.87 -5.33
N THR A 717 46.11 -41.30 -6.28
CA THR A 717 47.45 -41.77 -6.66
C THR A 717 48.58 -41.15 -5.85
N GLY A 718 48.27 -40.21 -4.94
CA GLY A 718 49.25 -39.49 -4.11
C GLY A 718 49.84 -38.23 -4.76
N ASP A 719 49.36 -37.83 -5.94
CA ASP A 719 49.80 -36.60 -6.61
C ASP A 719 49.06 -35.38 -6.05
N ARG A 720 49.75 -34.23 -5.99
CA ARG A 720 49.15 -32.94 -5.60
C ARG A 720 48.64 -32.21 -6.82
N VAL A 721 47.32 -32.08 -6.93
CA VAL A 721 46.68 -31.22 -7.92
C VAL A 721 46.55 -29.83 -7.32
N ARG A 722 46.97 -28.82 -8.08
CA ARG A 722 46.87 -27.41 -7.70
C ARG A 722 45.83 -26.74 -8.58
N THR A 723 44.82 -26.16 -7.96
CA THR A 723 43.78 -25.40 -8.64
C THR A 723 43.87 -23.95 -8.19
N ALA A 724 44.05 -23.04 -9.13
CA ALA A 724 44.05 -21.61 -8.84
C ALA A 724 42.62 -21.15 -8.54
N LEU A 725 42.47 -20.31 -7.51
CA LEU A 725 41.20 -19.69 -7.15
C LEU A 725 41.13 -18.28 -7.70
N HIS A 726 39.92 -17.88 -8.06
CA HIS A 726 39.62 -16.55 -8.55
C HIS A 726 38.73 -15.79 -7.56
N PRO A 727 38.86 -14.45 -7.46
CA PRO A 727 37.94 -13.65 -6.66
C PRO A 727 36.47 -13.94 -7.02
N GLY A 728 35.61 -14.07 -6.02
CA GLY A 728 34.20 -14.47 -6.16
C GLY A 728 33.93 -15.97 -5.97
N GLN A 729 34.97 -16.81 -5.89
CA GLN A 729 34.82 -18.24 -5.61
C GLN A 729 34.75 -18.54 -4.11
N THR A 730 33.77 -19.35 -3.73
CA THR A 730 33.64 -19.97 -2.40
C THR A 730 34.65 -21.11 -2.25
N LEU A 731 35.08 -21.34 -1.02
CA LEU A 731 36.10 -22.31 -0.65
C LEU A 731 35.51 -23.30 0.35
N ASP A 732 35.79 -24.59 0.16
CA ASP A 732 35.37 -25.70 1.03
C ASP A 732 33.85 -25.72 1.34
N GLU A 733 33.02 -25.35 0.36
CA GLU A 733 31.55 -25.22 0.52
C GLU A 733 30.87 -26.54 0.89
N LEU A 734 31.33 -27.65 0.32
CA LEU A 734 30.81 -28.99 0.59
C LEU A 734 31.16 -29.46 2.00
N GLU A 735 32.38 -29.19 2.47
CA GLU A 735 32.83 -29.56 3.80
C GLU A 735 32.11 -28.75 4.88
N VAL A 736 31.79 -27.48 4.59
CA VAL A 736 30.93 -26.64 5.43
C VAL A 736 29.53 -27.23 5.53
N LEU A 737 28.91 -27.60 4.40
CA LEU A 737 27.55 -28.17 4.38
C LEU A 737 27.46 -29.56 5.02
N ALA A 738 28.52 -30.35 4.94
CA ALA A 738 28.61 -31.69 5.53
C ALA A 738 29.06 -31.69 7.00
N HIS A 739 29.42 -30.52 7.56
CA HIS A 739 30.09 -30.38 8.85
C HIS A 739 31.31 -31.30 8.98
N SER A 740 32.08 -31.45 7.89
CA SER A 740 33.25 -32.31 7.82
C SER A 740 34.57 -31.55 8.00
N GLU A 741 35.67 -32.29 8.11
CA GLU A 741 37.02 -31.72 8.13
C GLU A 741 37.45 -31.34 6.70
N SER A 742 38.21 -30.24 6.56
CA SER A 742 38.76 -29.83 5.27
C SER A 742 39.71 -30.90 4.75
N GLN A 743 39.53 -31.30 3.50
CA GLN A 743 40.43 -32.27 2.85
C GLN A 743 41.55 -31.59 2.07
N ASN A 744 41.39 -30.29 1.81
CA ASN A 744 42.25 -29.53 0.93
C ASN A 744 43.11 -28.54 1.73
N ARG A 745 44.34 -28.32 1.28
CA ARG A 745 45.17 -27.23 1.82
C ARG A 745 44.99 -25.99 0.95
N ILE A 746 44.49 -24.90 1.54
CA ILE A 746 44.37 -23.62 0.83
C ILE A 746 45.53 -22.72 1.23
N VAL A 747 46.32 -22.28 0.24
CA VAL A 747 47.49 -21.42 0.46
C VAL A 747 47.36 -20.15 -0.35
N VAL A 748 47.67 -19.02 0.29
CA VAL A 748 47.69 -17.72 -0.35
C VAL A 748 48.94 -17.57 -1.22
N THR A 749 48.76 -17.14 -2.47
CA THR A 749 49.83 -17.02 -3.47
C THR A 749 50.16 -15.56 -3.84
N ALA A 750 49.39 -14.60 -3.34
CA ALA A 750 49.61 -13.16 -3.52
C ALA A 750 49.59 -12.39 -2.18
N PRO A 751 50.39 -11.31 -2.02
CA PRO A 751 50.29 -10.44 -0.85
C PRO A 751 48.94 -9.71 -0.81
N ASP A 752 48.53 -9.27 0.37
CA ASP A 752 47.28 -8.54 0.62
C ASP A 752 46.02 -9.28 0.16
N THR A 753 46.04 -10.62 0.25
CA THR A 753 44.89 -11.45 -0.11
C THR A 753 43.82 -11.32 0.96
N ARG A 754 42.60 -10.96 0.54
CA ARG A 754 41.45 -10.72 1.42
C ARG A 754 40.43 -11.83 1.23
N ILE A 755 39.99 -12.42 2.34
CA ILE A 755 39.01 -13.51 2.36
C ILE A 755 37.87 -13.11 3.29
N LEU A 756 36.64 -13.21 2.81
CA LEU A 756 35.43 -13.07 3.61
C LEU A 756 35.11 -14.40 4.27
N ALA A 757 35.06 -14.43 5.60
CA ALA A 757 34.70 -15.57 6.40
C ALA A 757 33.28 -15.40 6.96
N VAL A 758 32.38 -16.30 6.58
CA VAL A 758 31.00 -16.37 7.06
C VAL A 758 30.91 -17.50 8.09
N PRO A 759 30.59 -17.23 9.37
CA PRO A 759 30.48 -18.28 10.38
C PRO A 759 29.44 -19.34 10.02
N VAL A 760 29.78 -20.62 10.16
CA VAL A 760 28.84 -21.72 9.89
C VAL A 760 27.62 -21.65 10.80
N ALA A 761 27.78 -21.21 12.05
CA ALA A 761 26.64 -20.98 12.93
C ALA A 761 25.65 -19.95 12.36
N ALA A 762 26.13 -18.87 11.73
CA ALA A 762 25.28 -17.88 11.07
C ALA A 762 24.57 -18.47 9.84
N PHE A 763 25.27 -19.33 9.11
CA PHE A 763 24.75 -20.04 7.95
C PHE A 763 23.66 -21.06 8.34
N ASP A 764 23.93 -21.88 9.35
CA ASP A 764 23.01 -22.88 9.92
C ASP A 764 21.77 -22.23 10.54
N ASP A 765 21.95 -21.12 11.25
CA ASP A 765 20.85 -20.32 11.80
C ASP A 765 19.90 -19.87 10.67
N LEU A 766 20.44 -19.40 9.55
CA LEU A 766 19.64 -19.00 8.38
C LEU A 766 19.01 -20.19 7.66
N LEU A 767 19.72 -21.33 7.54
CA LEU A 767 19.14 -22.56 6.99
C LEU A 767 17.96 -23.07 7.82
N ALA A 768 18.05 -22.95 9.15
CA ALA A 768 16.98 -23.34 10.07
C ALA A 768 15.79 -22.37 10.05
N GLN A 769 16.06 -21.07 9.87
CA GLN A 769 15.04 -20.01 9.91
C GLN A 769 14.34 -19.78 8.56
N ASP A 770 15.03 -19.96 7.44
CA ASP A 770 14.50 -19.81 6.08
C ASP A 770 14.54 -21.16 5.32
N PRO A 771 13.44 -21.94 5.34
CA PRO A 771 13.33 -23.18 4.57
C PRO A 771 13.52 -22.99 3.07
N ASP A 772 13.23 -21.80 2.55
CA ASP A 772 13.43 -21.50 1.13
C ASP A 772 14.91 -21.20 0.85
N PHE A 773 15.67 -20.63 1.80
CA PHE A 773 17.13 -20.56 1.71
C PHE A 773 17.74 -21.95 1.64
N ALA A 774 17.32 -22.86 2.53
CA ALA A 774 17.78 -24.25 2.50
C ALA A 774 17.51 -24.94 1.15
N ARG A 775 16.32 -24.73 0.56
CA ARG A 775 16.01 -25.27 -0.77
C ARG A 775 16.87 -24.66 -1.88
N ARG A 776 17.16 -23.35 -1.82
CA ARG A 776 18.02 -22.69 -2.81
C ARG A 776 19.44 -23.23 -2.76
N VAL A 777 19.99 -23.40 -1.56
CA VAL A 777 21.30 -24.03 -1.35
C VAL A 777 21.31 -25.46 -1.90
N LEU A 778 20.32 -26.29 -1.56
CA LEU A 778 20.20 -27.66 -2.10
C LEU A 778 20.10 -27.70 -3.63
N ALA A 779 19.36 -26.78 -4.25
CA ALA A 779 19.23 -26.70 -5.70
C ALA A 779 20.54 -26.29 -6.38
N LEU A 780 21.31 -25.40 -5.75
CA LEU A 780 22.61 -24.94 -6.23
C LEU A 780 23.62 -26.10 -6.21
N GLU A 781 23.73 -26.80 -5.08
CA GLU A 781 24.57 -27.99 -4.94
C GLU A 781 24.17 -29.10 -5.91
N SER A 782 22.86 -29.32 -6.08
CA SER A 782 22.37 -30.31 -7.05
C SER A 782 22.82 -29.99 -8.48
N ARG A 783 22.82 -28.70 -8.87
CA ARG A 783 23.31 -28.28 -10.20
C ARG A 783 24.82 -28.42 -10.32
N GLN A 784 25.58 -28.06 -9.29
CA GLN A 784 27.03 -28.26 -9.30
C GLN A 784 27.39 -29.74 -9.46
N LEU A 785 26.71 -30.61 -8.72
CA LEU A 785 26.91 -32.06 -8.76
C LEU A 785 26.52 -32.63 -10.13
N GLN A 786 25.45 -32.13 -10.76
CA GLN A 786 25.11 -32.44 -12.15
C GLN A 786 26.19 -32.00 -13.15
N ARG A 787 26.74 -30.77 -13.02
CA ARG A 787 27.84 -30.29 -13.87
C ARG A 787 29.08 -31.16 -13.71
N PHE A 788 29.42 -31.54 -12.48
CA PHE A 788 30.54 -32.43 -12.20
C PHE A 788 30.35 -33.80 -12.86
N ILE A 789 29.17 -34.42 -12.71
CA ILE A 789 28.86 -35.71 -13.37
C ILE A 789 28.93 -35.60 -14.90
N HIS A 790 28.37 -34.53 -15.48
CA HIS A 790 28.42 -34.30 -16.93
C HIS A 790 29.84 -34.09 -17.45
N SER A 791 30.70 -33.40 -16.68
CA SER A 791 32.11 -33.23 -17.03
C SER A 791 32.88 -34.55 -17.04
N PHE A 792 32.50 -35.50 -16.17
CA PHE A 792 33.05 -36.86 -16.14
C PHE A 792 32.60 -37.70 -17.33
N GLN A 793 31.35 -37.55 -17.78
CA GLN A 793 30.80 -38.29 -18.93
C GLN A 793 31.31 -37.78 -20.29
N GLY A 794 31.63 -36.48 -20.39
CA GLY A 794 32.22 -35.88 -21.61
C GLY A 794 33.70 -36.21 -21.81
N ALA A 795 34.42 -36.62 -20.77
CA ALA A 795 35.83 -37.03 -20.84
C ALA A 795 36.03 -38.50 -21.29
N THR A 796 34.94 -39.25 -21.52
CA THR A 796 34.95 -40.66 -21.93
C THR A 796 34.50 -40.91 -23.38
N VAL A 797 34.67 -39.94 -24.29
CA VAL A 797 34.46 -40.12 -25.74
C VAL A 797 35.73 -39.88 -26.53
#